data_AF-A0A935K4N5-F1
#
_entry.id   AF-A0A935K4N5-F1
#
_cell.length_a   1.000
_cell.length_b   1.000
_cell.length_c   1.000
_cell.angle_alpha   90.00
_cell.angle_beta   90.00
_cell.angle_gamma   90.00
#
_symmetry.space_group_name_H-M   'P 1'
#
loop_
_entity.id
_entity.type
_entity.pdbx_description
1 polymer ?
#
loop_
_entity_poly.entity_id
_entity_poly.type
_entity_poly.pdbx_seq_one_letter_code
_entity_poly.pdbx_strand_id
1 'polypeptide(L)'
;MKITKDREMEVMGVHNLFWESYAHRDIELRFSLCSEDVTFIGSGLHERALNKTEYKNINKEGVKQFPDPFQIEFLWTNLSMLNEFVACVESEVVWSQMINSEISTELLRNTTLLKYDNTKWLVTHVHGSVPDYRLKEGDYMTNEQTIIRNRELERQVFERTQDLNKTLEELEQKNRELEIEGTLEKVRTIAMGMRKPADMLDVCKTISLQLQLLGVKEIRNVQTAIFYEQRGTYMNYEFYAKHDKNLITETVFTNNEIHNEFATKMLKGKGETFITHIKGDKVKEWIEYQKTTNVFIDKYLETASSLNYYWFSLGPVALGISTYHPLVEEQINLFKRFLKVFELAYQRYLDIEIAEAQAREAQIEASLERVRAVAMGMNKSDDLLSICEVSFKEFKKLGFDNIRNALIHIQYDNQKYFMDYDFSDLTGGAITKIEYGSHPVVEDYLKQIRSAKDAFYQGVIEEDQLEEWKDFRRNSGQIDDPRLDKATALYYYFFSIGIGDIGISTLKSIDESQIKILNRFRNVFNLSYQRYIDITLAETQAREAKIEAALEKVRGRAMAMRSSEDLGATVNVFFKELKNLGFLPRRCGVAIIDEARRSAYNMITTAGNIGDSFEITGDVNLDSHFVLTNMLLNWKVQQDYFLELDTEQIEEYYRILRPQVAVTNFNDARQYGYYLHFKEGMFYVWMDKELQVNDLQIFRRFTQVIGLTYRRHLDLQKAETQAREAQIETALERVRSRTMGMQKSEELKEVIRVVYEQFVHLKIKIDHAGFVVDYTPKGDWHFWIADEQDIPSKITHPYFESVWANQFNEAKEKGADFFATNLNFEEKNKFYNELLSYIPELPEASKHFYLSCPGLAATTVLFDNVSLYIENFSSIPYSDEENKILMRFGKVFQQTYTRFLDLQRAEAQNKIIQAENDRKTKELEEARQLQLSMLPKKLPQLPNLDIAVYMKTATEVGGDYYDFNIDGNGTLTVVVGDATGHGMMSGMMVSIMKSFFISNRNSIDLKQFFENTNNSLKEMQLGRLMMPLIGVQINSDRLIATNAGMPSLLYFRNKSQKAGEFVSNNLPLGGMKGTQYVLKEIRYEIGDTILLMSDGFAELKNKNNEQYGYKRIISEFKSVAQKSSNEIVEYLKNSASKWMNGIEPDDDISFVVIKIKQ
;
A
#
# COMPACT_ATOMS: atom_id res chain seq x y z
N MET A 1 -4.75 -41.31 137.10
CA MET A 1 -5.39 -41.25 138.44
C MET A 1 -6.88 -41.00 138.24
N LYS A 2 -7.80 -41.68 138.94
CA LYS A 2 -9.23 -41.33 138.85
C LYS A 2 -9.45 -40.00 139.59
N ILE A 3 -9.80 -38.96 138.84
CA ILE A 3 -10.06 -37.62 139.35
C ILE A 3 -11.39 -37.66 140.13
N THR A 4 -11.46 -37.02 141.29
CA THR A 4 -12.73 -36.81 141.98
C THR A 4 -13.55 -35.76 141.24
N LYS A 5 -14.86 -35.96 141.08
CA LYS A 5 -15.72 -35.02 140.34
C LYS A 5 -15.58 -33.56 140.80
N ASP A 6 -15.36 -33.34 142.10
CA ASP A 6 -15.15 -32.01 142.65
C ASP A 6 -13.87 -31.36 142.12
N ARG A 7 -12.79 -32.12 141.97
CA ARG A 7 -11.51 -31.61 141.47
C ARG A 7 -11.52 -31.35 139.97
N GLU A 8 -12.27 -32.16 139.22
CA GLU A 8 -12.53 -31.94 137.79
C GLU A 8 -13.32 -30.64 137.56
N MET A 9 -14.38 -30.40 138.34
CA MET A 9 -15.15 -29.16 138.25
C MET A 9 -14.30 -27.91 138.56
N GLU A 10 -13.43 -27.97 139.57
CA GLU A 10 -12.55 -26.84 139.92
C GLU A 10 -11.58 -26.49 138.78
N VAL A 11 -10.92 -27.49 138.19
CA VAL A 11 -9.96 -27.28 137.10
C VAL A 11 -10.67 -26.75 135.85
N MET A 12 -11.77 -27.39 135.45
CA MET A 12 -12.54 -26.98 134.27
C MET A 12 -13.15 -25.60 134.44
N GLY A 13 -13.57 -25.23 135.66
CA GLY A 13 -14.06 -23.89 135.97
C GLY A 13 -13.00 -22.81 135.70
N VAL A 14 -11.76 -23.02 136.14
CA VAL A 14 -10.65 -22.08 135.87
C VAL A 14 -10.27 -22.06 134.39
N HIS A 15 -10.23 -23.22 133.72
CA HIS A 15 -9.92 -23.29 132.29
C HIS A 15 -10.95 -22.57 131.41
N ASN A 16 -12.24 -22.80 131.63
CA ASN A 16 -13.30 -22.18 130.84
C ASN A 16 -13.32 -20.67 131.07
N LEU A 17 -13.24 -20.23 132.33
CA LEU A 17 -13.20 -18.80 132.66
C LEU A 17 -11.97 -18.10 132.06
N PHE A 18 -10.83 -18.80 132.02
CA PHE A 18 -9.64 -18.30 131.35
C PHE A 18 -9.90 -18.03 129.86
N TRP A 19 -10.50 -18.95 129.11
CA TRP A 19 -10.81 -18.75 127.70
C TRP A 19 -11.96 -17.76 127.44
N GLU A 20 -13.01 -17.81 128.24
CA GLU A 20 -14.14 -16.87 128.14
C GLU A 20 -13.70 -15.42 128.40
N SER A 21 -12.83 -15.18 129.38
CA SER A 21 -12.30 -13.84 129.63
C SER A 21 -11.52 -13.28 128.44
N TYR A 22 -10.86 -14.13 127.64
CA TYR A 22 -10.23 -13.69 126.38
C TYR A 22 -11.26 -13.34 125.31
N ALA A 23 -12.30 -14.16 125.19
CA ALA A 23 -13.39 -13.96 124.25
C ALA A 23 -14.12 -12.64 124.46
N HIS A 24 -14.32 -12.27 125.73
CA HIS A 24 -14.92 -11.01 126.15
C HIS A 24 -13.93 -9.84 126.24
N ARG A 25 -12.66 -10.05 125.86
CA ARG A 25 -11.59 -9.04 125.90
C ARG A 25 -11.21 -8.53 127.31
N ASP A 26 -11.55 -9.29 128.35
CA ASP A 26 -11.15 -9.01 129.73
C ASP A 26 -9.76 -9.59 130.05
N ILE A 27 -8.74 -8.86 129.61
CA ILE A 27 -7.34 -9.24 129.81
C ILE A 27 -6.96 -9.24 131.30
N GLU A 28 -7.54 -8.36 132.11
CA GLU A 28 -7.17 -8.30 133.54
C GLU A 28 -7.67 -9.54 134.29
N LEU A 29 -8.93 -9.96 134.06
CA LEU A 29 -9.47 -11.19 134.61
C LEU A 29 -8.71 -12.42 134.10
N ARG A 30 -8.45 -12.51 132.79
CA ARG A 30 -7.72 -13.64 132.18
C ARG A 30 -6.39 -13.90 132.85
N PHE A 31 -5.59 -12.84 133.03
CA PHE A 31 -4.27 -12.98 133.62
C PHE A 31 -4.31 -13.09 135.16
N SER A 32 -5.40 -12.73 135.83
CA SER A 32 -5.57 -13.03 137.28
C SER A 32 -5.63 -14.54 137.57
N LEU A 33 -6.02 -15.34 136.58
CA LEU A 33 -6.10 -16.80 136.62
C LEU A 33 -4.77 -17.49 136.25
N CYS A 34 -3.77 -16.74 135.80
CA CYS A 34 -2.45 -17.26 135.44
C CYS A 34 -1.44 -17.13 136.58
N SER A 35 -0.53 -18.09 136.67
CA SER A 35 0.67 -17.95 137.50
C SER A 35 1.63 -16.90 136.92
N GLU A 36 2.55 -16.39 137.74
CA GLU A 36 3.54 -15.39 137.30
C GLU A 36 4.54 -15.95 136.28
N ASP A 37 4.83 -17.24 136.37
CA ASP A 37 5.67 -18.00 135.46
C ASP A 37 4.90 -18.62 134.28
N VAL A 38 3.68 -18.15 133.98
CA VAL A 38 2.89 -18.67 132.87
C VAL A 38 3.65 -18.52 131.55
N THR A 39 3.69 -19.60 130.77
CA THR A 39 4.32 -19.62 129.46
C THR A 39 3.27 -19.80 128.37
N PHE A 40 3.51 -19.21 127.20
CA PHE A 40 2.65 -19.35 126.03
C PHE A 40 3.44 -19.64 124.77
N ILE A 41 2.91 -20.55 123.95
CA ILE A 41 3.41 -20.83 122.61
C ILE A 41 2.22 -20.87 121.65
N GLY A 42 2.19 -19.95 120.69
CA GLY A 42 1.22 -19.87 119.60
C GLY A 42 1.74 -20.50 118.29
N SER A 43 1.02 -20.26 117.20
CA SER A 43 1.38 -20.76 115.86
C SER A 43 2.43 -19.89 115.17
N GLY A 44 2.47 -18.60 115.49
CA GLY A 44 3.42 -17.65 114.91
C GLY A 44 4.80 -17.68 115.60
N LEU A 45 5.85 -17.41 114.83
CA LEU A 45 7.24 -17.37 115.34
C LEU A 45 7.43 -16.36 116.50
N HIS A 46 6.62 -15.30 116.54
CA HIS A 46 6.65 -14.26 117.57
C HIS A 46 5.61 -14.47 118.68
N GLU A 47 4.77 -15.49 118.59
CA GLU A 47 3.74 -15.82 119.58
C GLU A 47 4.32 -16.70 120.69
N ARG A 48 5.39 -16.23 121.33
CA ARG A 48 6.00 -16.95 122.45
C ARG A 48 6.20 -16.01 123.62
N ALA A 49 5.73 -16.44 124.79
CA ALA A 49 5.97 -15.75 126.04
C ALA A 49 6.52 -16.71 127.08
N LEU A 50 7.51 -16.24 127.84
CA LEU A 50 8.17 -17.02 128.89
C LEU A 50 7.71 -16.64 130.30
N ASN A 51 6.91 -15.59 130.42
CA ASN A 51 6.34 -15.12 131.68
C ASN A 51 5.00 -14.41 131.44
N LYS A 52 4.30 -14.13 132.54
CA LYS A 52 2.98 -13.47 132.53
C LYS A 52 2.97 -12.10 131.87
N THR A 53 4.00 -11.28 132.06
CA THR A 53 4.06 -9.92 131.49
C THR A 53 4.14 -9.96 129.97
N GLU A 54 5.00 -10.81 129.42
CA GLU A 54 5.12 -11.02 127.98
C GLU A 54 3.81 -11.56 127.41
N TYR A 55 3.23 -12.58 128.05
CA TYR A 55 2.00 -13.18 127.55
C TYR A 55 0.83 -12.18 127.56
N LYS A 56 0.76 -11.34 128.60
CA LYS A 56 -0.23 -10.27 128.73
C LYS A 56 -0.05 -9.20 127.64
N ASN A 57 1.18 -8.82 127.31
CA ASN A 57 1.44 -7.86 126.24
C ASN A 57 1.04 -8.41 124.86
N ILE A 58 1.34 -9.69 124.58
CA ILE A 58 0.91 -10.35 123.34
C ILE A 58 -0.62 -10.33 123.23
N ASN A 59 -1.34 -10.66 124.32
CA ASN A 59 -2.80 -10.62 124.31
C ASN A 59 -3.34 -9.18 124.17
N LYS A 60 -2.68 -8.17 124.74
CA LYS A 60 -3.08 -6.75 124.58
C LYS A 60 -2.95 -6.27 123.14
N GLU A 61 -1.85 -6.58 122.47
CA GLU A 61 -1.71 -6.25 121.05
C GLU A 61 -2.70 -7.04 120.18
N GLY A 62 -2.93 -8.31 120.48
CA GLY A 62 -3.95 -9.12 119.80
C GLY A 62 -5.36 -8.53 119.92
N VAL A 63 -5.74 -8.01 121.09
CA VAL A 63 -7.01 -7.29 121.27
C VAL A 63 -7.06 -5.98 120.51
N LYS A 64 -5.95 -5.23 120.36
CA LYS A 64 -5.97 -4.03 119.49
C LYS A 64 -6.22 -4.38 118.03
N GLN A 65 -5.67 -5.50 117.58
CA GLN A 65 -5.83 -5.97 116.20
C GLN A 65 -7.25 -6.49 115.94
N PHE A 66 -7.85 -7.15 116.93
CA PHE A 66 -9.23 -7.65 116.90
C PHE A 66 -10.00 -7.11 118.11
N PRO A 67 -10.52 -5.87 118.03
CA PRO A 67 -11.06 -5.17 119.18
C PRO A 67 -12.38 -5.73 119.68
N ASP A 68 -13.21 -6.31 118.81
CA ASP A 68 -14.53 -6.76 119.24
C ASP A 68 -14.47 -8.15 119.92
N PRO A 69 -15.40 -8.43 120.85
CA PRO A 69 -15.57 -9.75 121.44
C PRO A 69 -15.92 -10.80 120.38
N PHE A 70 -15.54 -12.06 120.65
CA PHE A 70 -15.97 -13.22 119.87
C PHE A 70 -16.60 -14.27 120.77
N GLN A 71 -17.28 -15.24 120.15
CA GLN A 71 -17.77 -16.42 120.85
C GLN A 71 -16.78 -17.56 120.67
N ILE A 72 -16.55 -18.34 121.74
CA ILE A 72 -15.78 -19.59 121.69
C ILE A 72 -16.74 -20.74 121.94
N GLU A 73 -16.76 -21.70 121.02
CA GLU A 73 -17.43 -22.98 121.18
C GLU A 73 -16.37 -24.08 121.27
N PHE A 74 -16.39 -24.83 122.38
CA PHE A 74 -15.50 -25.98 122.55
C PHE A 74 -16.11 -27.19 121.84
N LEU A 75 -15.48 -27.65 120.75
CA LEU A 75 -15.93 -28.83 120.00
C LEU A 75 -15.70 -30.11 120.80
N TRP A 76 -14.54 -30.21 121.44
CA TRP A 76 -14.27 -31.23 122.45
C TRP A 76 -13.22 -30.71 123.44
N THR A 77 -13.28 -31.25 124.65
CA THR A 77 -12.30 -30.98 125.70
C THR A 77 -11.98 -32.27 126.43
N ASN A 78 -10.69 -32.53 126.68
CA ASN A 78 -10.19 -33.65 127.44
C ASN A 78 -9.36 -33.14 128.62
N LEU A 79 -9.80 -33.47 129.83
CA LEU A 79 -9.06 -33.19 131.05
C LEU A 79 -8.25 -34.41 131.47
N SER A 80 -6.95 -34.23 131.66
CA SER A 80 -6.04 -35.24 132.18
C SER A 80 -5.26 -34.70 133.39
N MET A 81 -5.44 -35.32 134.57
CA MET A 81 -4.62 -35.00 135.74
C MET A 81 -3.28 -35.73 135.66
N LEU A 82 -2.19 -34.96 135.61
CA LEU A 82 -0.83 -35.48 135.56
C LEU A 82 -0.35 -35.91 136.95
N ASN A 83 -0.77 -35.18 137.98
CA ASN A 83 -0.68 -35.56 139.39
C ASN A 83 -1.74 -34.79 140.20
N GLU A 84 -1.79 -34.94 141.52
CA GLU A 84 -2.82 -34.32 142.37
C GLU A 84 -2.81 -32.78 142.39
N PHE A 85 -1.73 -32.15 141.89
CA PHE A 85 -1.56 -30.70 141.83
C PHE A 85 -1.43 -30.16 140.41
N VAL A 86 -1.45 -30.98 139.36
CA VAL A 86 -1.23 -30.54 137.97
C VAL A 86 -2.24 -31.20 137.05
N ALA A 87 -2.94 -30.37 136.29
CA ALA A 87 -3.91 -30.76 135.29
C ALA A 87 -3.48 -30.28 133.91
N CYS A 88 -3.81 -31.06 132.89
CA CYS A 88 -3.71 -30.69 131.49
C CYS A 88 -5.11 -30.74 130.87
N VAL A 89 -5.51 -29.67 130.21
CA VAL A 89 -6.76 -29.59 129.46
C VAL A 89 -6.42 -29.39 128.00
N GLU A 90 -6.77 -30.37 127.17
CA GLU A 90 -6.65 -30.30 125.72
C GLU A 90 -8.02 -30.04 125.12
N SER A 91 -8.11 -29.12 124.18
CA SER A 91 -9.37 -28.80 123.53
C SER A 91 -9.19 -28.38 122.08
N GLU A 92 -10.23 -28.63 121.29
CA GLU A 92 -10.43 -27.95 120.02
C GLU A 92 -11.60 -27.00 120.14
N VAL A 93 -11.38 -25.77 119.72
CA VAL A 93 -12.34 -24.69 119.85
C VAL A 93 -12.54 -24.02 118.51
N VAL A 94 -13.79 -23.71 118.20
CA VAL A 94 -14.11 -22.79 117.12
C VAL A 94 -14.43 -21.47 117.75
N TRP A 95 -13.74 -20.42 117.30
CA TRP A 95 -14.15 -19.07 117.64
C TRP A 95 -14.84 -18.41 116.44
N SER A 96 -15.85 -17.60 116.72
CA SER A 96 -16.65 -16.96 115.68
C SER A 96 -16.90 -15.49 115.98
N GLN A 97 -16.78 -14.65 114.95
CA GLN A 97 -16.96 -13.20 115.03
C GLN A 97 -17.67 -12.67 113.79
N MET A 98 -18.58 -11.71 113.98
CA MET A 98 -19.25 -11.01 112.88
C MET A 98 -18.35 -9.90 112.34
N ILE A 99 -18.04 -9.94 111.05
CA ILE A 99 -17.24 -8.93 110.35
C ILE A 99 -18.00 -8.53 109.08
N ASN A 100 -18.34 -7.25 108.93
CA ASN A 100 -19.05 -6.72 107.76
C ASN A 100 -20.37 -7.44 107.39
N SER A 101 -21.13 -7.86 108.41
CA SER A 101 -22.42 -8.58 108.26
C SER A 101 -22.33 -10.04 107.81
N GLU A 102 -21.14 -10.65 107.82
CA GLU A 102 -20.92 -12.08 107.65
C GLU A 102 -20.22 -12.68 108.89
N ILE A 103 -20.53 -13.95 109.20
CA ILE A 103 -19.93 -14.67 110.33
C ILE A 103 -18.62 -15.32 109.86
N SER A 104 -17.50 -14.88 110.41
CA SER A 104 -16.21 -15.56 110.28
C SER A 104 -16.05 -16.60 111.41
N THR A 105 -15.57 -17.80 111.08
CA THR A 105 -15.29 -18.89 112.04
C THR A 105 -13.90 -19.45 111.80
N GLU A 106 -13.12 -19.69 112.85
CA GLU A 106 -11.83 -20.38 112.74
C GLU A 106 -11.67 -21.45 113.83
N LEU A 107 -10.95 -22.50 113.49
CA LEU A 107 -10.66 -23.64 114.37
C LEU A 107 -9.28 -23.51 115.00
N LEU A 108 -9.20 -23.70 116.31
CA LEU A 108 -7.98 -23.65 117.12
C LEU A 108 -7.88 -24.91 117.98
N ARG A 109 -6.68 -25.52 118.03
CA ARG A 109 -6.36 -26.60 118.96
C ARG A 109 -5.47 -26.05 120.07
N ASN A 110 -5.93 -26.20 121.30
CA ASN A 110 -5.28 -25.61 122.46
C ASN A 110 -5.00 -26.66 123.54
N THR A 111 -3.89 -26.48 124.24
CA THR A 111 -3.54 -27.24 125.43
C THR A 111 -3.24 -26.25 126.56
N THR A 112 -3.95 -26.38 127.67
CA THR A 112 -3.79 -25.52 128.85
C THR A 112 -3.33 -26.38 130.02
N LEU A 113 -2.18 -26.06 130.59
CA LEU A 113 -1.69 -26.68 131.82
C LEU A 113 -2.07 -25.80 133.01
N LEU A 114 -2.64 -26.42 134.03
CA LEU A 114 -2.99 -25.77 135.28
C LEU A 114 -2.26 -26.44 136.44
N LYS A 115 -1.81 -25.65 137.41
CA LYS A 115 -1.18 -26.12 138.64
C LYS A 115 -1.88 -25.55 139.85
N TYR A 116 -2.04 -26.37 140.89
CA TYR A 116 -2.60 -25.97 142.17
C TYR A 116 -1.50 -25.41 143.06
N ASP A 117 -1.67 -24.18 143.56
CA ASP A 117 -0.67 -23.46 144.37
C ASP A 117 -0.87 -23.62 145.89
N ASN A 118 -1.58 -24.67 146.30
CA ASN A 118 -2.10 -24.95 147.65
C ASN A 118 -3.34 -24.13 148.07
N THR A 119 -3.76 -23.12 147.30
CA THR A 119 -4.99 -22.35 147.59
C THR A 119 -5.99 -22.34 146.43
N LYS A 120 -5.50 -22.31 145.19
CA LYS A 120 -6.33 -22.29 143.97
C LYS A 120 -5.59 -22.90 142.78
N TRP A 121 -6.35 -23.16 141.71
CA TRP A 121 -5.79 -23.54 140.42
C TRP A 121 -5.39 -22.30 139.62
N LEU A 122 -4.20 -22.35 139.03
CA LEU A 122 -3.69 -21.31 138.15
C LEU A 122 -3.21 -21.90 136.84
N VAL A 123 -3.42 -21.18 135.75
CA VAL A 123 -2.90 -21.53 134.42
C VAL A 123 -1.41 -21.23 134.39
N THR A 124 -0.60 -22.24 134.08
CA THR A 124 0.87 -22.16 134.05
C THR A 124 1.46 -22.35 132.67
N HIS A 125 0.71 -22.95 131.73
CA HIS A 125 1.12 -23.03 130.34
C HIS A 125 -0.09 -23.01 129.42
N VAL A 126 0.05 -22.34 128.27
CA VAL A 126 -0.92 -22.38 127.20
C VAL A 126 -0.18 -22.62 125.89
N HIS A 127 -0.60 -23.64 125.16
CA HIS A 127 -0.20 -23.84 123.78
C HIS A 127 -1.44 -23.70 122.90
N GLY A 128 -1.36 -22.90 121.85
CA GLY A 128 -2.45 -22.75 120.89
C GLY A 128 -1.94 -22.87 119.48
N SER A 129 -2.59 -23.71 118.67
CA SER A 129 -2.21 -23.97 117.29
C SER A 129 -3.40 -23.92 116.35
N VAL A 130 -3.23 -23.32 115.18
CA VAL A 130 -4.21 -23.44 114.08
C VAL A 130 -3.88 -24.71 113.29
N PRO A 131 -4.82 -25.67 113.14
CA PRO A 131 -4.57 -26.87 112.34
C PRO A 131 -4.32 -26.52 110.86
N ASP A 132 -3.25 -27.03 110.24
CA ASP A 132 -3.01 -26.85 108.80
C ASP A 132 -3.85 -27.86 108.00
N TYR A 133 -5.03 -27.41 107.56
CA TYR A 133 -5.99 -28.20 106.78
C TYR A 133 -5.51 -28.57 105.36
N ARG A 134 -4.33 -28.12 104.94
CA ARG A 134 -3.75 -28.41 103.62
C ARG A 134 -2.92 -29.70 103.60
N LEU A 135 -2.53 -30.21 104.77
CA LEU A 135 -1.89 -31.51 104.88
C LEU A 135 -2.94 -32.62 104.77
N LYS A 136 -2.70 -33.61 103.91
CA LYS A 136 -3.60 -34.75 103.77
C LYS A 136 -3.24 -35.82 104.80
N GLU A 137 -4.19 -36.72 105.06
CA GLU A 137 -3.98 -37.84 105.97
C GLU A 137 -2.73 -38.65 105.55
N GLY A 138 -1.70 -38.66 106.41
CA GLY A 138 -0.39 -39.29 106.14
C GLY A 138 0.79 -38.33 106.03
N ASP A 139 0.57 -37.01 105.95
CA ASP A 139 1.64 -36.00 105.96
C ASP A 139 1.91 -35.52 107.40
N TYR A 140 3.19 -35.49 107.82
CA TYR A 140 3.57 -35.24 109.22
C TYR A 140 4.24 -33.88 109.49
N MET A 141 4.96 -33.29 108.53
CA MET A 141 5.61 -31.96 108.67
C MET A 141 5.80 -31.29 107.29
N THR A 142 5.59 -29.97 107.21
CA THR A 142 5.91 -29.13 106.03
C THR A 142 7.35 -28.59 106.12
N ASN A 143 8.08 -28.53 104.99
CA ASN A 143 9.45 -27.98 104.95
C ASN A 143 9.44 -26.47 104.60
N GLU A 144 10.54 -25.79 104.93
CA GLU A 144 10.71 -24.33 104.76
C GLU A 144 10.59 -23.86 103.29
N GLN A 145 11.02 -24.69 102.33
CA GLN A 145 10.90 -24.39 100.90
C GLN A 145 9.44 -24.42 100.41
N THR A 146 8.60 -25.30 100.95
CA THR A 146 7.17 -25.36 100.62
C THR A 146 6.43 -24.13 101.17
N ILE A 147 6.82 -23.64 102.34
CA ILE A 147 6.23 -22.44 102.96
C ILE A 147 6.61 -21.17 102.19
N ILE A 148 7.88 -21.02 101.78
CA ILE A 148 8.32 -19.89 100.96
C ILE A 148 7.64 -19.91 99.59
N ARG A 149 7.54 -21.08 98.95
CA ARG A 149 6.87 -21.23 97.65
C ARG A 149 5.37 -20.92 97.73
N ASN A 150 4.71 -21.28 98.84
CA ASN A 150 3.30 -20.99 99.03
C ASN A 150 3.04 -19.52 99.39
N ARG A 151 3.92 -18.84 100.16
CA ARG A 151 3.81 -17.39 100.37
C ARG A 151 4.04 -16.59 99.08
N GLU A 152 4.98 -17.03 98.25
CA GLU A 152 5.19 -16.45 96.92
C GLU A 152 3.96 -16.71 96.02
N LEU A 153 3.37 -17.90 96.07
CA LEU A 153 2.12 -18.24 95.36
C LEU A 153 0.92 -17.43 95.88
N GLU A 154 0.75 -17.23 97.18
CA GLU A 154 -0.35 -16.44 97.77
C GLU A 154 -0.22 -14.96 97.42
N ARG A 155 1.00 -14.40 97.46
CA ARG A 155 1.26 -13.04 96.97
C ARG A 155 0.99 -12.92 95.48
N GLN A 156 1.46 -13.89 94.68
CA GLN A 156 1.18 -13.93 93.25
C GLN A 156 -0.33 -14.08 92.99
N VAL A 157 -1.07 -14.89 93.75
CA VAL A 157 -2.53 -15.02 93.62
C VAL A 157 -3.24 -13.73 94.03
N PHE A 158 -2.80 -13.02 95.07
CA PHE A 158 -3.41 -11.73 95.45
C PHE A 158 -3.16 -10.65 94.38
N GLU A 159 -1.91 -10.50 93.92
CA GLU A 159 -1.56 -9.59 92.82
C GLU A 159 -2.31 -10.00 91.53
N ARG A 160 -2.39 -11.30 91.21
CA ARG A 160 -3.15 -11.82 90.06
C ARG A 160 -4.65 -11.58 90.19
N THR A 161 -5.22 -11.62 91.39
CA THR A 161 -6.66 -11.44 91.64
C THR A 161 -7.06 -9.97 91.50
N GLN A 162 -6.23 -9.03 91.96
CA GLN A 162 -6.43 -7.60 91.68
C GLN A 162 -6.27 -7.29 90.18
N ASP A 163 -5.24 -7.85 89.53
CA ASP A 163 -5.09 -7.74 88.08
C ASP A 163 -6.27 -8.39 87.34
N LEU A 164 -6.79 -9.53 87.81
CA LEU A 164 -7.96 -10.22 87.23
C LEU A 164 -9.23 -9.38 87.37
N ASN A 165 -9.48 -8.73 88.51
CA ASN A 165 -10.67 -7.88 88.67
C ASN A 165 -10.59 -6.63 87.80
N LYS A 166 -9.41 -5.99 87.70
CA LYS A 166 -9.19 -4.88 86.77
C LYS A 166 -9.32 -5.34 85.31
N THR A 167 -8.79 -6.52 84.98
CA THR A 167 -8.93 -7.12 83.66
C THR A 167 -10.38 -7.51 83.37
N LEU A 168 -11.17 -7.90 84.38
CA LEU A 168 -12.59 -8.25 84.25
C LEU A 168 -13.43 -7.00 83.94
N GLU A 169 -13.22 -5.89 84.65
CA GLU A 169 -13.85 -4.60 84.32
C GLU A 169 -13.45 -4.10 82.92
N GLU A 170 -12.16 -4.22 82.55
CA GLU A 170 -11.69 -3.91 81.20
C GLU A 170 -12.29 -4.87 80.14
N LEU A 171 -12.51 -6.15 80.48
CA LEU A 171 -13.14 -7.15 79.61
C LEU A 171 -14.64 -6.91 79.45
N GLU A 172 -15.35 -6.51 80.50
CA GLU A 172 -16.77 -6.16 80.42
C GLU A 172 -16.98 -4.91 79.56
N GLN A 173 -16.13 -3.89 79.72
CA GLN A 173 -16.16 -2.71 78.86
C GLN A 173 -15.78 -3.05 77.42
N LYS A 174 -14.75 -3.89 77.19
CA LYS A 174 -14.40 -4.39 75.86
C LYS A 174 -15.50 -5.24 75.24
N ASN A 175 -16.19 -6.08 76.01
CA ASN A 175 -17.30 -6.90 75.50
C ASN A 175 -18.48 -6.03 75.09
N ARG A 176 -18.84 -5.00 75.86
CA ARG A 176 -19.88 -4.04 75.49
C ARG A 176 -19.50 -3.23 74.25
N GLU A 177 -18.25 -2.83 74.13
CA GLU A 177 -17.73 -2.18 72.92
C GLU A 177 -17.71 -3.12 71.70
N LEU A 178 -17.36 -4.39 71.88
CA LEU A 178 -17.41 -5.42 70.83
C LEU A 178 -18.85 -5.69 70.37
N GLU A 179 -19.82 -5.67 71.29
CA GLU A 179 -21.24 -5.82 70.96
C GLU A 179 -21.75 -4.63 70.13
N ILE A 180 -21.37 -3.40 70.52
CA ILE A 180 -21.69 -2.20 69.74
C ILE A 180 -21.01 -2.25 68.36
N GLU A 181 -19.74 -2.63 68.28
CA GLU A 181 -19.03 -2.72 67.00
C GLU A 181 -19.60 -3.82 66.09
N GLY A 182 -19.94 -4.99 66.64
CA GLY A 182 -20.61 -6.06 65.88
C GLY A 182 -21.99 -5.64 65.37
N THR A 183 -22.68 -4.80 66.14
CA THR A 183 -23.96 -4.18 65.76
C THR A 183 -23.79 -3.16 64.64
N LEU A 184 -22.77 -2.31 64.72
CA LEU A 184 -22.39 -1.35 63.67
C LEU A 184 -21.98 -2.08 62.37
N GLU A 185 -21.26 -3.19 62.47
CA GLU A 185 -20.82 -4.00 61.33
C GLU A 185 -21.99 -4.64 60.57
N LYS A 186 -23.05 -5.06 61.27
CA LYS A 186 -24.29 -5.52 60.62
C LYS A 186 -24.92 -4.41 59.78
N VAL A 187 -24.96 -3.18 60.29
CA VAL A 187 -25.46 -2.02 59.53
C VAL A 187 -24.54 -1.72 58.34
N ARG A 188 -23.20 -1.79 58.50
CA ARG A 188 -22.24 -1.64 57.38
C ARG A 188 -22.49 -2.68 56.29
N THR A 189 -22.74 -3.94 56.69
CA THR A 189 -23.01 -5.04 55.76
C THR A 189 -24.24 -4.78 54.92
N ILE A 190 -25.35 -4.33 55.53
CA ILE A 190 -26.58 -3.99 54.81
C ILE A 190 -26.38 -2.76 53.91
N ALA A 191 -25.69 -1.73 54.41
CA ALA A 191 -25.35 -0.54 53.64
C ALA A 191 -24.53 -0.86 52.38
N MET A 192 -23.51 -1.73 52.49
CA MET A 192 -22.71 -2.18 51.34
C MET A 192 -23.49 -3.09 50.39
N GLY A 193 -24.51 -3.79 50.90
CA GLY A 193 -25.38 -4.68 50.12
C GLY A 193 -26.45 -3.98 49.28
N MET A 194 -26.62 -2.66 49.41
CA MET A 194 -27.61 -1.89 48.67
C MET A 194 -27.38 -1.99 47.15
N ARG A 195 -28.48 -2.19 46.41
CA ARG A 195 -28.55 -2.32 44.94
C ARG A 195 -29.41 -1.25 44.27
N LYS A 196 -30.40 -0.72 44.98
CA LYS A 196 -31.27 0.38 44.53
C LYS A 196 -31.45 1.42 45.64
N PRO A 197 -31.80 2.68 45.32
CA PRO A 197 -32.03 3.74 46.33
C PRO A 197 -33.00 3.33 47.46
N ALA A 198 -34.04 2.56 47.13
CA ALA A 198 -35.04 2.07 48.08
C ALA A 198 -34.49 1.15 49.19
N ASP A 199 -33.33 0.52 48.99
CA ASP A 199 -32.70 -0.36 49.99
C ASP A 199 -32.19 0.43 51.21
N MET A 200 -32.20 1.77 51.17
CA MET A 200 -31.96 2.64 52.33
C MET A 200 -32.95 2.35 53.47
N LEU A 201 -34.15 1.86 53.16
CA LEU A 201 -35.11 1.41 54.17
C LEU A 201 -34.58 0.26 55.02
N ASP A 202 -33.83 -0.68 54.42
CA ASP A 202 -33.25 -1.81 55.13
C ASP A 202 -32.14 -1.35 56.08
N VAL A 203 -31.42 -0.27 55.73
CA VAL A 203 -30.45 0.39 56.62
C VAL A 203 -31.17 1.01 57.81
N CYS A 204 -32.23 1.81 57.58
CA CYS A 204 -33.04 2.39 58.67
C CYS A 204 -33.64 1.31 59.59
N LYS A 205 -34.16 0.23 58.99
CA LYS A 205 -34.70 -0.93 59.72
C LYS A 205 -33.65 -1.60 60.58
N THR A 206 -32.48 -1.87 60.01
CA THR A 206 -31.39 -2.53 60.71
C THR A 206 -30.89 -1.67 61.87
N ILE A 207 -30.67 -0.37 61.66
CA ILE A 207 -30.28 0.58 62.72
C ILE A 207 -31.31 0.55 63.87
N SER A 208 -32.60 0.63 63.55
CA SER A 208 -33.67 0.62 64.55
C SER A 208 -33.66 -0.66 65.41
N LEU A 209 -33.59 -1.84 64.78
CA LEU A 209 -33.55 -3.12 65.48
C LEU A 209 -32.28 -3.27 66.33
N GLN A 210 -31.15 -2.83 65.80
CA GLN A 210 -29.86 -2.86 66.48
C GLN A 210 -29.83 -1.94 67.73
N LEU A 211 -30.42 -0.75 67.65
CA LEU A 211 -30.55 0.16 68.79
C LEU A 211 -31.45 -0.43 69.89
N GLN A 212 -32.53 -1.15 69.51
CA GLN A 212 -33.39 -1.84 70.47
C GLN A 212 -32.63 -2.95 71.22
N LEU A 213 -31.79 -3.72 70.52
CA LEU A 213 -30.94 -4.75 71.14
C LEU A 213 -29.95 -4.14 72.15
N LEU A 214 -29.40 -2.97 71.84
CA LEU A 214 -28.50 -2.22 72.74
C LEU A 214 -29.23 -1.43 73.84
N GLY A 215 -30.53 -1.67 74.03
CA GLY A 215 -31.29 -1.14 75.17
C GLY A 215 -32.01 0.20 74.93
N VAL A 216 -32.03 0.73 73.71
CA VAL A 216 -32.82 1.93 73.36
C VAL A 216 -34.29 1.52 73.13
N LYS A 217 -35.14 1.76 74.14
CA LYS A 217 -36.57 1.42 74.11
C LYS A 217 -37.41 2.59 73.59
N GLU A 218 -38.65 2.32 73.20
CA GLU A 218 -39.64 3.35 72.79
C GLU A 218 -39.25 4.19 71.55
N ILE A 219 -38.51 3.58 70.61
CA ILE A 219 -38.23 4.14 69.28
C ILE A 219 -39.53 4.18 68.46
N ARG A 220 -39.86 5.37 67.93
CA ARG A 220 -40.97 5.57 67.00
C ARG A 220 -40.53 5.21 65.58
N ASN A 221 -39.54 5.92 65.04
CA ASN A 221 -38.90 5.58 63.77
C ASN A 221 -37.41 5.94 63.75
N VAL A 222 -36.67 5.23 62.90
CA VAL A 222 -35.37 5.67 62.40
C VAL A 222 -35.58 6.10 60.95
N GLN A 223 -35.01 7.23 60.58
CA GLN A 223 -35.31 7.91 59.33
C GLN A 223 -34.10 8.65 58.77
N THR A 224 -34.09 8.87 57.46
CA THR A 224 -33.04 9.65 56.79
C THR A 224 -33.69 10.73 55.96
N ALA A 225 -33.08 11.90 55.85
CA ALA A 225 -33.54 13.01 55.01
C ALA A 225 -32.46 13.36 53.98
N ILE A 226 -32.69 13.09 52.69
CA ILE A 226 -31.80 13.46 51.58
C ILE A 226 -32.34 14.72 50.92
N PHE A 227 -31.58 15.81 50.94
CA PHE A 227 -32.06 17.13 50.53
C PHE A 227 -31.80 17.40 49.04
N TYR A 228 -32.82 17.88 48.32
CA TYR A 228 -32.74 18.35 46.95
C TYR A 228 -33.00 19.86 46.92
N GLU A 229 -31.96 20.66 47.17
CA GLU A 229 -32.05 22.12 47.35
C GLU A 229 -32.75 22.83 46.18
N GLN A 230 -32.44 22.44 44.93
CA GLN A 230 -33.07 23.01 43.73
C GLN A 230 -34.58 22.76 43.64
N ARG A 231 -35.07 21.67 44.26
CA ARG A 231 -36.49 21.30 44.25
C ARG A 231 -37.24 21.86 45.46
N GLY A 232 -36.54 22.33 46.50
CA GLY A 232 -37.14 22.72 47.77
C GLY A 232 -37.74 21.54 48.55
N THR A 233 -37.29 20.31 48.26
CA THR A 233 -37.79 19.07 48.86
C THR A 233 -36.68 18.26 49.51
N TYR A 234 -37.06 17.34 50.39
CA TYR A 234 -36.18 16.26 50.85
C TYR A 234 -36.91 14.92 50.79
N MET A 235 -36.18 13.88 50.40
CA MET A 235 -36.68 12.52 50.35
C MET A 235 -36.37 11.82 51.67
N ASN A 236 -37.39 11.27 52.30
CA ASN A 236 -37.30 10.54 53.55
C ASN A 236 -37.40 9.03 53.34
N TYR A 237 -36.50 8.29 53.99
CA TYR A 237 -36.60 6.84 54.11
C TYR A 237 -36.80 6.50 55.58
N GLU A 238 -37.96 5.96 55.94
CA GLU A 238 -38.41 5.83 57.32
C GLU A 238 -38.78 4.39 57.65
N PHE A 239 -38.30 3.90 58.80
CA PHE A 239 -38.75 2.63 59.36
C PHE A 239 -39.37 2.83 60.74
N TYR A 240 -40.66 2.51 60.84
CA TYR A 240 -41.46 2.59 62.06
C TYR A 240 -41.45 1.26 62.81
N ALA A 241 -40.69 1.19 63.91
CA ALA A 241 -40.41 -0.07 64.60
C ALA A 241 -41.65 -0.74 65.21
N LYS A 242 -42.53 0.05 65.88
CA LYS A 242 -43.77 -0.48 66.50
C LYS A 242 -44.84 -0.91 65.48
N HIS A 243 -44.68 -0.53 64.20
CA HIS A 243 -45.62 -0.84 63.13
C HIS A 243 -45.04 -1.79 62.07
N ASP A 244 -43.76 -2.17 62.20
CA ASP A 244 -42.96 -2.85 61.16
C ASP A 244 -43.20 -2.29 59.75
N LYS A 245 -43.20 -0.95 59.64
CA LYS A 245 -43.59 -0.25 58.41
C LYS A 245 -42.44 0.54 57.82
N ASN A 246 -42.13 0.24 56.56
CA ASN A 246 -41.25 1.04 55.71
C ASN A 246 -42.06 2.12 54.97
N LEU A 247 -41.50 3.31 54.84
CA LEU A 247 -42.13 4.42 54.14
C LEU A 247 -41.08 5.30 53.45
N ILE A 248 -41.35 5.65 52.19
CA ILE A 248 -40.57 6.67 51.46
C ILE A 248 -41.49 7.86 51.22
N THR A 249 -41.11 9.04 51.70
CA THR A 249 -41.90 10.28 51.52
C THR A 249 -41.06 11.40 50.93
N GLU A 250 -41.58 12.09 49.91
CA GLU A 250 -41.01 13.37 49.49
C GLU A 250 -41.72 14.49 50.25
N THR A 251 -40.94 15.29 50.99
CA THR A 251 -41.47 16.39 51.80
C THR A 251 -40.96 17.72 51.28
N VAL A 252 -41.87 18.64 50.96
CA VAL A 252 -41.55 20.03 50.62
C VAL A 252 -41.32 20.79 51.92
N PHE A 253 -40.07 21.17 52.20
CA PHE A 253 -39.72 21.70 53.53
C PHE A 253 -40.18 23.14 53.79
N THR A 254 -40.66 23.87 52.77
CA THR A 254 -41.24 25.22 52.93
C THR A 254 -42.67 25.22 53.47
N ASN A 255 -43.34 24.06 53.50
CA ASN A 255 -44.77 23.96 53.83
C ASN A 255 -45.09 23.98 55.33
N ASN A 256 -44.10 23.91 56.23
CA ASN A 256 -44.29 23.91 57.68
C ASN A 256 -43.07 24.48 58.41
N GLU A 257 -43.30 25.22 59.49
CA GLU A 257 -42.25 25.89 60.27
C GLU A 257 -41.19 24.93 60.82
N ILE A 258 -41.60 23.75 61.33
CA ILE A 258 -40.69 22.74 61.89
C ILE A 258 -39.86 22.09 60.77
N HIS A 259 -40.45 21.80 59.61
CA HIS A 259 -39.73 21.25 58.46
C HIS A 259 -38.76 22.28 57.85
N ASN A 260 -39.14 23.56 57.83
CA ASN A 260 -38.29 24.63 57.34
C ASN A 260 -37.11 24.89 58.27
N GLU A 261 -37.34 24.95 59.58
CA GLU A 261 -36.27 25.09 60.58
C GLU A 261 -35.30 23.89 60.52
N PHE A 262 -35.85 22.68 60.44
CA PHE A 262 -35.08 21.46 60.25
C PHE A 262 -34.20 21.51 59.00
N ALA A 263 -34.79 21.77 57.82
CA ALA A 263 -34.05 21.81 56.56
C ALA A 263 -33.00 22.91 56.55
N THR A 264 -33.35 24.11 57.03
CA THR A 264 -32.41 25.24 57.16
C THR A 264 -31.21 24.88 58.04
N LYS A 265 -31.43 24.14 59.14
CA LYS A 265 -30.35 23.74 60.03
C LYS A 265 -29.50 22.62 59.44
N MET A 266 -30.11 21.62 58.80
CA MET A 266 -29.34 20.51 58.20
C MET A 266 -28.49 20.96 57.00
N LEU A 267 -29.00 21.89 56.17
CA LEU A 267 -28.31 22.43 54.99
C LEU A 267 -27.12 23.35 55.33
N LYS A 268 -26.96 23.80 56.57
CA LYS A 268 -25.79 24.61 57.00
C LYS A 268 -24.47 23.86 56.89
N GLY A 269 -24.47 22.54 57.04
CA GLY A 269 -23.27 21.73 56.84
C GLY A 269 -23.18 20.47 57.71
N LYS A 270 -22.15 19.67 57.44
CA LYS A 270 -21.84 18.43 58.16
C LYS A 270 -21.54 18.73 59.63
N GLY A 271 -22.14 17.93 60.53
CA GLY A 271 -21.97 18.07 61.99
C GLY A 271 -23.08 18.86 62.69
N GLU A 272 -23.98 19.48 61.93
CA GLU A 272 -25.15 20.16 62.49
C GLU A 272 -26.12 19.16 63.15
N THR A 273 -26.72 19.59 64.26
CA THR A 273 -27.65 18.76 65.03
C THR A 273 -28.97 19.49 65.24
N PHE A 274 -30.09 18.81 65.00
CA PHE A 274 -31.43 19.32 65.28
C PHE A 274 -32.12 18.38 66.26
N ILE A 275 -32.29 18.87 67.48
CA ILE A 275 -32.98 18.16 68.55
C ILE A 275 -34.18 19.01 68.93
N THR A 276 -35.38 18.45 68.81
CA THR A 276 -36.61 19.13 69.19
C THR A 276 -37.53 18.21 70.00
N HIS A 277 -38.21 18.80 70.98
CA HIS A 277 -39.10 18.10 71.91
C HIS A 277 -40.48 18.73 71.82
N ILE A 278 -41.41 18.02 71.18
CA ILE A 278 -42.81 18.42 71.07
C ILE A 278 -43.54 17.80 72.27
N LYS A 279 -44.14 18.63 73.14
CA LYS A 279 -44.82 18.18 74.36
C LYS A 279 -46.22 18.78 74.47
N GLY A 280 -47.12 18.08 75.17
CA GLY A 280 -48.45 18.59 75.50
C GLY A 280 -49.32 18.85 74.26
N ASP A 281 -50.06 19.95 74.24
CA ASP A 281 -51.04 20.24 73.18
C ASP A 281 -50.41 20.41 71.78
N LYS A 282 -49.12 20.78 71.69
CA LYS A 282 -48.38 20.84 70.42
C LYS A 282 -48.23 19.47 69.73
N VAL A 283 -48.32 18.36 70.46
CA VAL A 283 -48.33 17.01 69.86
C VAL A 283 -49.62 16.80 69.07
N LYS A 284 -50.76 17.32 69.55
CA LYS A 284 -52.06 17.23 68.87
C LYS A 284 -52.07 18.06 67.59
N GLU A 285 -51.53 19.28 67.64
CA GLU A 285 -51.36 20.14 66.46
C GLU A 285 -50.47 19.49 65.40
N TRP A 286 -49.39 18.83 65.82
CA TRP A 286 -48.51 18.08 64.91
C TRP A 286 -49.21 16.88 64.26
N ILE A 287 -50.05 16.14 65.00
CA ILE A 287 -50.87 15.05 64.45
C ILE A 287 -51.86 15.57 63.41
N GLU A 288 -52.55 16.70 63.68
CA GLU A 288 -53.49 17.29 62.73
C GLU A 288 -52.80 17.78 61.45
N TYR A 289 -51.60 18.37 61.54
CA TYR A 289 -50.79 18.68 60.37
C TYR A 289 -50.40 17.41 59.59
N GLN A 290 -49.98 16.33 60.27
CA GLN A 290 -49.65 15.09 59.58
C GLN A 290 -50.86 14.50 58.82
N LYS A 291 -52.09 14.67 59.32
CA LYS A 291 -53.32 14.23 58.62
C LYS A 291 -53.61 15.00 57.32
N THR A 292 -53.10 16.22 57.17
CA THR A 292 -53.26 17.02 55.92
C THR A 292 -52.17 16.74 54.89
N THR A 293 -51.21 15.87 55.22
CA THR A 293 -50.10 15.47 54.36
C THR A 293 -50.17 13.98 54.02
N ASN A 294 -49.41 13.52 53.03
CA ASN A 294 -49.41 12.12 52.60
C ASN A 294 -48.51 11.20 53.48
N VAL A 295 -48.39 11.53 54.77
CA VAL A 295 -47.43 10.91 55.72
C VAL A 295 -48.14 9.86 56.58
N PHE A 296 -47.38 8.89 57.12
CA PHE A 296 -47.94 7.83 57.95
C PHE A 296 -48.46 8.33 59.31
N ILE A 297 -49.74 8.09 59.58
CA ILE A 297 -50.40 8.42 60.85
C ILE A 297 -50.08 7.34 61.89
N ASP A 298 -49.25 7.70 62.87
CA ASP A 298 -48.82 6.83 63.95
C ASP A 298 -49.80 6.88 65.13
N LYS A 299 -50.57 5.80 65.32
CA LYS A 299 -51.60 5.68 66.37
C LYS A 299 -51.04 5.79 67.80
N TYR A 300 -49.77 5.47 68.04
CA TYR A 300 -49.19 5.55 69.39
C TYR A 300 -48.95 7.00 69.84
N LEU A 301 -48.94 7.97 68.91
CA LEU A 301 -48.83 9.39 69.24
C LEU A 301 -50.06 9.93 69.99
N GLU A 302 -51.25 9.34 69.79
CA GLU A 302 -52.47 9.77 70.48
C GLU A 302 -52.38 9.58 72.00
N THR A 303 -51.59 8.60 72.45
CA THR A 303 -51.35 8.28 73.86
C THR A 303 -50.01 8.77 74.38
N ALA A 304 -49.17 9.38 73.54
CA ALA A 304 -47.82 9.80 73.91
C ALA A 304 -47.81 11.17 74.61
N SER A 305 -47.02 11.30 75.67
CA SER A 305 -46.85 12.58 76.40
C SER A 305 -45.88 13.54 75.71
N SER A 306 -45.01 13.02 74.82
CA SER A 306 -44.04 13.79 74.04
C SER A 306 -43.66 13.09 72.74
N LEU A 307 -43.19 13.87 71.77
CA LEU A 307 -42.53 13.40 70.56
C LEU A 307 -41.18 14.10 70.44
N ASN A 308 -40.11 13.31 70.37
CA ASN A 308 -38.75 13.81 70.44
C ASN A 308 -38.01 13.41 69.17
N TYR A 309 -37.42 14.39 68.47
CA TYR A 309 -36.64 14.17 67.26
C TYR A 309 -35.17 14.47 67.52
N TYR A 310 -34.29 13.60 67.03
CA TYR A 310 -32.85 13.76 67.09
C TYR A 310 -32.29 13.54 65.69
N TRP A 311 -31.78 14.60 65.07
CA TRP A 311 -31.22 14.59 63.72
C TRP A 311 -29.77 15.04 63.71
N PHE A 312 -28.97 14.35 62.90
CA PHE A 312 -27.55 14.62 62.73
C PHE A 312 -27.22 14.74 61.24
N SER A 313 -26.69 15.90 60.83
CA SER A 313 -26.36 16.21 59.44
C SER A 313 -25.00 15.66 59.02
N LEU A 314 -24.97 15.07 57.83
CA LEU A 314 -23.77 14.76 57.06
C LEU A 314 -23.59 15.71 55.86
N GLY A 315 -24.33 16.85 55.84
CA GLY A 315 -24.36 17.81 54.74
C GLY A 315 -25.67 17.65 53.93
N PRO A 316 -25.64 17.05 52.72
CA PRO A 316 -26.83 16.87 51.88
C PRO A 316 -27.77 15.74 52.36
N VAL A 317 -27.40 15.04 53.43
CA VAL A 317 -28.24 14.02 54.08
C VAL A 317 -28.18 14.17 55.60
N ALA A 318 -29.27 13.82 56.28
CA ALA A 318 -29.31 13.70 57.74
C ALA A 318 -29.85 12.33 58.17
N LEU A 319 -29.30 11.79 59.27
CA LEU A 319 -29.84 10.62 59.95
C LEU A 319 -30.62 11.06 61.18
N GLY A 320 -31.82 10.54 61.33
CA GLY A 320 -32.78 10.90 62.36
C GLY A 320 -33.31 9.70 63.13
N ILE A 321 -33.59 9.92 64.40
CA ILE A 321 -34.41 9.02 65.22
C ILE A 321 -35.50 9.84 65.90
N SER A 322 -36.73 9.32 65.87
CA SER A 322 -37.82 9.85 66.69
C SER A 322 -38.25 8.85 67.76
N THR A 323 -38.62 9.36 68.94
CA THR A 323 -38.92 8.56 70.14
C THR A 323 -40.10 9.15 70.89
N TYR A 324 -40.88 8.29 71.56
CA TYR A 324 -42.02 8.72 72.41
C TYR A 324 -41.56 9.27 73.77
N HIS A 325 -40.32 8.97 74.18
CA HIS A 325 -39.70 9.45 75.41
C HIS A 325 -38.30 10.03 75.10
N PRO A 326 -37.85 11.08 75.80
CA PRO A 326 -36.51 11.64 75.58
C PRO A 326 -35.39 10.61 75.82
N LEU A 327 -34.43 10.55 74.89
CA LEU A 327 -33.19 9.78 75.04
C LEU A 327 -32.26 10.41 76.07
N VAL A 328 -31.60 9.57 76.87
CA VAL A 328 -30.49 10.00 77.76
C VAL A 328 -29.20 10.19 76.96
N GLU A 329 -28.23 10.90 77.53
CA GLU A 329 -26.99 11.29 76.84
C GLU A 329 -26.20 10.08 76.29
N GLU A 330 -26.14 8.97 77.03
CA GLU A 330 -25.50 7.72 76.59
C GLU A 330 -26.17 7.16 75.32
N GLN A 331 -27.50 7.21 75.23
CA GLN A 331 -28.26 6.72 74.07
C GLN A 331 -28.11 7.65 72.86
N ILE A 332 -28.03 8.97 73.07
CA ILE A 332 -27.74 9.94 72.01
C ILE A 332 -26.34 9.70 71.45
N ASN A 333 -25.35 9.48 72.32
CA ASN A 333 -23.97 9.18 71.90
C ASN A 333 -23.87 7.83 71.19
N LEU A 334 -24.63 6.82 71.62
CA LEU A 334 -24.74 5.55 70.92
C LEU A 334 -25.31 5.75 69.51
N PHE A 335 -26.41 6.49 69.36
CA PHE A 335 -27.01 6.76 68.04
C PHE A 335 -26.06 7.53 67.11
N LYS A 336 -25.27 8.48 67.64
CA LYS A 336 -24.21 9.16 66.89
C LYS A 336 -23.15 8.20 66.33
N ARG A 337 -22.89 7.04 66.95
CA ARG A 337 -21.97 6.04 66.38
C ARG A 337 -22.50 5.43 65.09
N PHE A 338 -23.82 5.26 64.97
CA PHE A 338 -24.47 4.80 63.73
C PHE A 338 -24.39 5.84 62.61
N LEU A 339 -24.22 7.13 62.91
CA LEU A 339 -24.04 8.18 61.90
C LEU A 339 -22.83 7.92 60.98
N LYS A 340 -21.72 7.44 61.55
CA LYS A 340 -20.51 7.11 60.76
C LYS A 340 -20.74 5.92 59.82
N VAL A 341 -21.52 4.95 60.24
CA VAL A 341 -21.88 3.80 59.40
C VAL A 341 -22.89 4.19 58.34
N PHE A 342 -23.85 5.05 58.70
CA PHE A 342 -24.82 5.59 57.77
C PHE A 342 -24.18 6.45 56.67
N GLU A 343 -23.07 7.14 56.95
CA GLU A 343 -22.30 7.85 55.92
C GLU A 343 -21.90 6.92 54.76
N LEU A 344 -21.53 5.66 55.06
CA LEU A 344 -21.23 4.66 54.02
C LEU A 344 -22.47 4.27 53.21
N ALA A 345 -23.63 4.15 53.86
CA ALA A 345 -24.90 3.87 53.18
C ALA A 345 -25.29 5.00 52.21
N TYR A 346 -25.07 6.25 52.62
CA TYR A 346 -25.34 7.40 51.75
C TYR A 346 -24.34 7.51 50.59
N GLN A 347 -23.06 7.22 50.81
CA GLN A 347 -22.10 7.13 49.70
C GLN A 347 -22.53 6.05 48.70
N ARG A 348 -22.95 4.87 49.19
CA ARG A 348 -23.46 3.80 48.33
C ARG A 348 -24.73 4.21 47.57
N TYR A 349 -25.63 4.98 48.21
CA TYR A 349 -26.80 5.56 47.56
C TYR A 349 -26.41 6.46 46.38
N LEU A 350 -25.45 7.37 46.57
CA LEU A 350 -24.95 8.25 45.50
C LEU A 350 -24.30 7.46 44.38
N ASP A 351 -23.48 6.45 44.71
CA ASP A 351 -22.86 5.56 43.71
C ASP A 351 -23.92 4.87 42.84
N ILE A 352 -25.04 4.45 43.43
CA ILE A 352 -26.14 3.81 42.70
C ILE A 352 -26.86 4.82 41.80
N GLU A 353 -27.17 6.04 42.27
CA GLU A 353 -27.82 7.06 41.41
C GLU A 353 -26.91 7.46 40.24
N ILE A 354 -25.60 7.59 40.48
CA ILE A 354 -24.62 7.86 39.41
C ILE A 354 -24.57 6.67 38.44
N ALA A 355 -24.55 5.43 38.93
CA ALA A 355 -24.53 4.23 38.09
C ALA A 355 -25.81 4.08 37.25
N GLU A 356 -26.98 4.38 37.81
CA GLU A 356 -28.26 4.36 37.07
C GLU A 356 -28.30 5.44 35.98
N ALA A 357 -27.86 6.66 36.29
CA ALA A 357 -27.75 7.74 35.31
C ALA A 357 -26.74 7.40 34.19
N GLN A 358 -25.58 6.84 34.55
CA GLN A 358 -24.58 6.37 33.60
C GLN A 358 -25.10 5.22 32.74
N ALA A 359 -25.83 4.27 33.31
CA ALA A 359 -26.42 3.15 32.57
C ALA A 359 -27.48 3.65 31.57
N ARG A 360 -28.32 4.62 31.98
CA ARG A 360 -29.30 5.26 31.09
C ARG A 360 -28.62 6.02 29.95
N GLU A 361 -27.55 6.75 30.25
CA GLU A 361 -26.78 7.48 29.25
C GLU A 361 -26.05 6.52 28.28
N ALA A 362 -25.45 5.45 28.79
CA ALA A 362 -24.83 4.40 27.99
C ALA A 362 -25.85 3.68 27.10
N GLN A 363 -27.09 3.50 27.57
CA GLN A 363 -28.18 2.94 26.76
C GLN A 363 -28.52 3.87 25.59
N ILE A 364 -28.61 5.19 25.82
CA ILE A 364 -28.85 6.18 24.77
C ILE A 364 -27.71 6.18 23.75
N GLU A 365 -26.46 6.23 24.20
CA GLU A 365 -25.28 6.18 23.31
C GLU A 365 -25.22 4.88 22.50
N ALA A 366 -25.51 3.73 23.10
CA ALA A 366 -25.56 2.46 22.38
C ALA A 366 -26.66 2.44 21.30
N SER A 367 -27.81 3.08 21.57
CA SER A 367 -28.88 3.25 20.58
C SER A 367 -28.46 4.18 19.44
N LEU A 368 -27.81 5.30 19.74
CA LEU A 368 -27.26 6.23 18.76
C LEU A 368 -26.22 5.55 17.87
N GLU A 369 -25.34 4.73 18.43
CA GLU A 369 -24.31 4.02 17.69
C GLU A 369 -24.88 2.93 16.76
N ARG A 370 -25.96 2.23 17.17
CA ARG A 370 -26.65 1.28 16.28
C ARG A 370 -27.24 1.97 15.05
N VAL A 371 -27.86 3.13 15.25
CA VAL A 371 -28.36 3.96 14.15
C VAL A 371 -27.22 4.46 13.27
N ARG A 372 -26.12 4.92 13.88
CA ARG A 372 -24.91 5.37 13.18
C ARG A 372 -24.30 4.26 12.31
N ALA A 373 -24.24 3.03 12.82
CA ALA A 373 -23.70 1.89 12.11
C ALA A 373 -24.52 1.55 10.85
N VAL A 374 -25.86 1.61 10.94
CA VAL A 374 -26.76 1.34 9.80
C VAL A 374 -26.62 2.43 8.75
N ALA A 375 -26.57 3.69 9.19
CA ALA A 375 -26.26 4.83 8.33
C ALA A 375 -24.89 4.72 7.62
N MET A 376 -23.85 4.31 8.34
CA MET A 376 -22.53 4.04 7.77
C MET A 376 -22.50 2.75 6.93
N GLY A 377 -23.54 1.94 6.94
CA GLY A 377 -23.69 0.72 6.14
C GLY A 377 -24.46 0.94 4.83
N MET A 378 -24.97 2.15 4.56
CA MET A 378 -25.74 2.45 3.36
C MET A 378 -24.90 2.23 2.09
N ASN A 379 -25.54 1.62 1.09
CA ASN A 379 -25.01 1.33 -0.25
C ASN A 379 -25.83 1.97 -1.37
N LYS A 380 -27.13 2.19 -1.15
CA LYS A 380 -28.03 2.87 -2.11
C LYS A 380 -28.88 3.92 -1.40
N SER A 381 -29.42 4.86 -2.17
CA SER A 381 -30.27 5.94 -1.68
C SER A 381 -31.50 5.44 -0.91
N ASP A 382 -32.12 4.33 -1.33
CA ASP A 382 -33.25 3.68 -0.63
C ASP A 382 -32.94 3.18 0.78
N ASP A 383 -31.66 3.00 1.15
CA ASP A 383 -31.28 2.42 2.45
C ASP A 383 -31.65 3.34 3.64
N LEU A 384 -32.07 4.59 3.37
CA LEU A 384 -32.66 5.50 4.37
C LEU A 384 -33.81 4.85 5.14
N LEU A 385 -34.61 4.01 4.48
CA LEU A 385 -35.72 3.28 5.10
C LEU A 385 -35.26 2.35 6.23
N SER A 386 -34.09 1.72 6.07
CA SER A 386 -33.49 0.86 7.09
C SER A 386 -33.12 1.66 8.35
N ILE A 387 -32.78 2.94 8.19
CA ILE A 387 -32.46 3.79 9.32
C ILE A 387 -33.71 4.29 10.04
N CYS A 388 -34.82 4.52 9.31
CA CYS A 388 -36.14 4.75 9.92
C CYS A 388 -36.56 3.54 10.76
N GLU A 389 -36.38 2.32 10.23
CA GLU A 389 -36.68 1.08 10.94
C GLU A 389 -35.89 0.93 12.25
N VAL A 390 -34.57 1.12 12.18
CA VAL A 390 -33.71 0.96 13.36
C VAL A 390 -33.98 2.07 14.36
N SER A 391 -34.15 3.31 13.91
CA SER A 391 -34.51 4.43 14.79
C SER A 391 -35.82 4.18 15.53
N PHE A 392 -36.86 3.72 14.84
CA PHE A 392 -38.14 3.37 15.46
C PHE A 392 -37.97 2.32 16.58
N LYS A 393 -37.23 1.25 16.30
CA LYS A 393 -36.96 0.19 17.28
C LYS A 393 -36.17 0.71 18.49
N GLU A 394 -35.21 1.60 18.28
CA GLU A 394 -34.40 2.18 19.33
C GLU A 394 -35.17 3.22 20.17
N PHE A 395 -36.03 4.04 19.56
CA PHE A 395 -36.91 4.95 20.30
C PHE A 395 -37.84 4.18 21.25
N LYS A 396 -38.42 3.04 20.81
CA LYS A 396 -39.21 2.18 21.70
C LYS A 396 -38.40 1.68 22.91
N LYS A 397 -37.15 1.26 22.72
CA LYS A 397 -36.27 0.84 23.83
C LYS A 397 -35.91 1.99 24.80
N LEU A 398 -35.94 3.22 24.32
CA LEU A 398 -35.67 4.43 25.10
C LEU A 398 -36.93 5.01 25.77
N GLY A 399 -38.09 4.33 25.69
CA GLY A 399 -39.31 4.72 26.40
C GLY A 399 -40.24 5.64 25.60
N PHE A 400 -40.16 5.64 24.27
CA PHE A 400 -41.14 6.30 23.40
C PHE A 400 -42.32 5.36 23.13
N ASP A 401 -43.13 5.07 24.16
CA ASP A 401 -44.17 4.04 24.07
C ASP A 401 -45.32 4.39 23.11
N ASN A 402 -45.55 5.69 22.88
CA ASN A 402 -46.63 6.20 22.03
C ASN A 402 -46.18 6.59 20.60
N ILE A 403 -44.98 6.16 20.19
CA ILE A 403 -44.48 6.40 18.83
C ILE A 403 -45.31 5.66 17.78
N ARG A 404 -45.74 6.40 16.74
CA ARG A 404 -46.46 5.87 15.59
C ARG A 404 -45.49 5.42 14.50
N ASN A 405 -44.61 6.31 14.07
CA ASN A 405 -43.59 6.03 13.06
C ASN A 405 -42.33 6.90 13.27
N ALA A 406 -41.23 6.46 12.68
CA ALA A 406 -40.02 7.27 12.47
C ALA A 406 -39.91 7.64 10.99
N LEU A 407 -39.48 8.85 10.71
CA LEU A 407 -39.61 9.51 9.42
C LEU A 407 -38.30 10.21 9.03
N ILE A 408 -37.92 10.15 7.76
CA ILE A 408 -36.88 10.97 7.15
C ILE A 408 -37.45 11.59 5.88
N HIS A 409 -37.33 12.90 5.74
CA HIS A 409 -37.73 13.62 4.54
C HIS A 409 -36.52 14.15 3.78
N ILE A 410 -36.52 13.97 2.45
CA ILE A 410 -35.48 14.50 1.55
C ILE A 410 -36.14 15.48 0.58
N GLN A 411 -35.73 16.75 0.63
CA GLN A 411 -36.38 17.84 -0.10
C GLN A 411 -35.77 18.03 -1.49
N TYR A 412 -36.60 18.09 -2.54
CA TYR A 412 -36.23 18.31 -3.94
C TYR A 412 -36.79 19.66 -4.41
N ASP A 413 -36.18 20.75 -3.93
CA ASP A 413 -36.74 22.10 -4.05
C ASP A 413 -36.97 22.55 -5.50
N ASN A 414 -36.05 22.23 -6.41
CA ASN A 414 -36.18 22.57 -7.83
C ASN A 414 -37.42 21.94 -8.48
N GLN A 415 -37.84 20.78 -7.98
CA GLN A 415 -38.95 20.00 -8.51
C GLN A 415 -40.21 20.13 -7.63
N LYS A 416 -40.13 20.91 -6.54
CA LYS A 416 -41.22 21.21 -5.60
C LYS A 416 -41.88 19.99 -4.97
N TYR A 417 -41.10 19.01 -4.50
CA TYR A 417 -41.60 17.89 -3.69
C TYR A 417 -40.56 17.43 -2.68
N PHE A 418 -40.95 16.62 -1.70
CA PHE A 418 -40.02 15.85 -0.86
C PHE A 418 -40.36 14.36 -0.91
N MET A 419 -39.35 13.52 -0.72
CA MET A 419 -39.51 12.08 -0.54
C MET A 419 -39.61 11.79 0.95
N ASP A 420 -40.69 11.13 1.35
CA ASP A 420 -40.97 10.67 2.70
C ASP A 420 -40.59 9.20 2.85
N TYR A 421 -39.57 8.94 3.68
CA TYR A 421 -39.15 7.61 4.09
C TYR A 421 -39.70 7.35 5.49
N ASP A 422 -40.72 6.51 5.60
CA ASP A 422 -41.39 6.25 6.86
C ASP A 422 -41.31 4.79 7.27
N PHE A 423 -41.21 4.53 8.57
CA PHE A 423 -41.30 3.18 9.11
C PHE A 423 -42.15 3.12 10.37
N SER A 424 -43.04 2.14 10.41
CA SER A 424 -43.87 1.80 11.55
C SER A 424 -43.95 0.28 11.72
N ASP A 425 -44.18 -0.17 12.95
CA ASP A 425 -44.35 -1.60 13.26
C ASP A 425 -45.62 -2.23 12.66
N LEU A 426 -46.63 -1.43 12.33
CA LEU A 426 -47.88 -1.92 11.72
C LEU A 426 -47.88 -1.86 10.20
N THR A 427 -47.32 -0.81 9.63
CA THR A 427 -47.37 -0.55 8.17
C THR A 427 -46.10 -0.97 7.43
N GLY A 428 -45.04 -1.32 8.16
CA GLY A 428 -43.72 -1.55 7.58
C GLY A 428 -43.08 -0.24 7.11
N GLY A 429 -42.15 -0.36 6.16
CA GLY A 429 -41.49 0.79 5.57
C GLY A 429 -42.15 1.23 4.25
N ALA A 430 -42.40 2.52 4.07
CA ALA A 430 -42.87 3.10 2.82
C ALA A 430 -41.98 4.26 2.35
N ILE A 431 -42.01 4.49 1.04
CA ILE A 431 -41.36 5.63 0.39
C ILE A 431 -42.44 6.35 -0.42
N THR A 432 -42.80 7.57 -0.04
CA THR A 432 -43.89 8.31 -0.67
C THR A 432 -43.41 9.68 -1.14
N LYS A 433 -43.82 10.09 -2.36
CA LYS A 433 -43.52 11.42 -2.90
C LYS A 433 -44.61 12.40 -2.47
N ILE A 434 -44.25 13.46 -1.76
CA ILE A 434 -45.19 14.50 -1.30
C ILE A 434 -44.87 15.84 -1.98
N GLU A 435 -45.82 16.37 -2.75
CA GLU A 435 -45.65 17.63 -3.48
C GLU A 435 -45.82 18.86 -2.57
N TYR A 436 -45.09 19.94 -2.85
CA TYR A 436 -45.22 21.19 -2.10
C TYR A 436 -46.56 21.85 -2.41
N GLY A 437 -47.20 22.43 -1.39
CA GLY A 437 -48.52 23.03 -1.52
C GLY A 437 -49.68 22.02 -1.61
N SER A 438 -49.40 20.74 -1.34
CA SER A 438 -50.42 19.68 -1.37
C SER A 438 -51.37 19.67 -0.17
N HIS A 439 -50.97 20.27 0.96
CA HIS A 439 -51.80 20.42 2.16
C HIS A 439 -51.32 21.57 3.08
N PRO A 440 -52.20 22.31 3.78
CA PRO A 440 -51.80 23.41 4.68
C PRO A 440 -50.80 23.00 5.78
N VAL A 441 -50.97 21.81 6.37
CA VAL A 441 -50.03 21.25 7.36
C VAL A 441 -48.64 21.05 6.76
N VAL A 442 -48.54 20.60 5.51
CA VAL A 442 -47.25 20.43 4.81
C VAL A 442 -46.59 21.79 4.57
N GLU A 443 -47.35 22.83 4.22
CA GLU A 443 -46.81 24.19 4.05
C GLU A 443 -46.28 24.77 5.36
N ASP A 444 -47.02 24.61 6.46
CA ASP A 444 -46.61 25.09 7.78
C ASP A 444 -45.33 24.39 8.28
N TYR A 445 -45.30 23.05 8.16
CA TYR A 445 -44.10 22.26 8.45
C TYR A 445 -42.90 22.69 7.60
N LEU A 446 -43.04 22.84 6.28
CA LEU A 446 -41.95 23.24 5.40
C LEU A 446 -41.46 24.66 5.73
N LYS A 447 -42.36 25.58 6.07
CA LYS A 447 -42.01 26.95 6.47
C LYS A 447 -41.14 26.95 7.73
N GLN A 448 -41.48 26.13 8.72
CA GLN A 448 -40.75 26.08 9.98
C GLN A 448 -39.42 25.31 9.85
N ILE A 449 -39.39 24.14 9.22
CA ILE A 449 -38.16 23.35 9.04
C ILE A 449 -37.12 24.05 8.15
N ARG A 450 -37.55 24.94 7.25
CA ARG A 450 -36.64 25.75 6.40
C ARG A 450 -36.15 27.04 7.05
N SER A 451 -36.67 27.41 8.22
CA SER A 451 -36.28 28.67 8.87
C SER A 451 -34.80 28.71 9.29
N ALA A 452 -34.23 27.55 9.62
CA ALA A 452 -32.83 27.38 10.00
C ALA A 452 -32.35 25.95 9.70
N LYS A 453 -31.03 25.75 9.62
CA LYS A 453 -30.41 24.42 9.36
C LYS A 453 -30.60 23.42 10.50
N ASP A 454 -30.92 23.90 11.70
CA ASP A 454 -31.19 23.16 12.93
C ASP A 454 -32.60 23.45 13.47
N ALA A 455 -33.49 23.95 12.60
CA ALA A 455 -34.87 24.23 12.97
C ALA A 455 -35.57 22.99 13.54
N PHE A 456 -36.40 23.22 14.55
CA PHE A 456 -37.26 22.21 15.16
C PHE A 456 -38.72 22.56 14.86
N TYR A 457 -39.44 21.58 14.32
CA TYR A 457 -40.87 21.65 14.12
C TYR A 457 -41.58 20.76 15.14
N GLN A 458 -42.61 21.33 15.76
CA GLN A 458 -43.56 20.62 16.60
C GLN A 458 -44.96 21.02 16.15
N GLY A 459 -45.65 20.08 15.50
CA GLY A 459 -47.02 20.25 15.01
C GLY A 459 -47.99 19.32 15.71
N VAL A 460 -49.21 19.78 15.92
CA VAL A 460 -50.33 18.97 16.42
C VAL A 460 -51.47 19.07 15.44
N ILE A 461 -51.99 17.92 15.04
CA ILE A 461 -53.19 17.80 14.20
C ILE A 461 -54.29 17.28 15.12
N GLU A 462 -55.25 18.14 15.46
CA GLU A 462 -56.35 17.85 16.39
C GLU A 462 -57.66 17.53 15.64
N GLU A 463 -58.59 16.88 16.34
CA GLU A 463 -59.91 16.35 15.93
C GLU A 463 -60.43 16.78 14.54
N ASP A 464 -60.75 18.07 14.34
CA ASP A 464 -61.37 18.56 13.09
C ASP A 464 -60.43 18.49 11.85
N GLN A 465 -59.12 18.60 12.04
CA GLN A 465 -58.12 18.53 10.96
C GLN A 465 -57.60 17.11 10.70
N LEU A 466 -57.89 16.18 11.61
CA LEU A 466 -57.35 14.81 11.54
C LEU A 466 -58.00 14.00 10.41
N GLU A 467 -59.29 14.19 10.14
CA GLU A 467 -59.98 13.53 9.02
C GLU A 467 -59.49 14.04 7.66
N GLU A 468 -59.33 15.36 7.49
CA GLU A 468 -58.73 15.95 6.29
C GLU A 468 -57.30 15.44 6.06
N TRP A 469 -56.51 15.31 7.14
CA TRP A 469 -55.17 14.74 7.07
C TRP A 469 -55.19 13.27 6.64
N LYS A 470 -56.08 12.43 7.18
CA LYS A 470 -56.22 11.02 6.76
C LYS A 470 -56.54 10.90 5.27
N ASP A 471 -57.44 11.74 4.76
CA ASP A 471 -57.79 11.77 3.33
C ASP A 471 -56.60 12.17 2.46
N PHE A 472 -55.85 13.20 2.87
CA PHE A 472 -54.60 13.59 2.21
C PHE A 472 -53.59 12.45 2.16
N ARG A 473 -53.39 11.73 3.26
CA ARG A 473 -52.46 10.59 3.33
C ARG A 473 -52.86 9.46 2.38
N ARG A 474 -54.16 9.15 2.27
CA ARG A 474 -54.68 8.15 1.33
C ARG A 474 -54.46 8.58 -0.13
N ASN A 475 -54.71 9.84 -0.45
CA ASN A 475 -54.58 10.37 -1.82
C ASN A 475 -53.11 10.53 -2.27
N SER A 476 -52.20 10.78 -1.35
CA SER A 476 -50.76 10.90 -1.63
C SER A 476 -50.05 9.54 -1.75
N GLY A 477 -50.75 8.44 -1.49
CA GLY A 477 -50.21 7.08 -1.60
C GLY A 477 -49.43 6.62 -0.36
N GLN A 478 -49.62 7.27 0.80
CA GLN A 478 -49.08 6.78 2.07
C GLN A 478 -49.90 5.59 2.59
N ILE A 479 -49.25 4.69 3.34
CA ILE A 479 -49.91 3.53 3.92
C ILE A 479 -50.78 3.97 5.12
N ASP A 480 -52.01 3.48 5.14
CA ASP A 480 -52.99 3.79 6.19
C ASP A 480 -52.63 3.10 7.51
N ASP A 481 -52.72 3.82 8.63
CA ASP A 481 -52.32 3.34 9.95
C ASP A 481 -53.57 3.19 10.85
N PRO A 482 -53.99 1.96 11.19
CA PRO A 482 -55.22 1.70 11.95
C PRO A 482 -55.27 2.37 13.33
N ARG A 483 -54.14 2.80 13.89
CA ARG A 483 -54.11 3.52 15.18
C ARG A 483 -54.73 4.91 15.07
N LEU A 484 -54.78 5.50 13.87
CA LEU A 484 -55.34 6.83 13.64
C LEU A 484 -56.87 6.86 13.70
N ASP A 485 -57.55 5.72 13.54
CA ASP A 485 -59.01 5.61 13.69
C ASP A 485 -59.48 5.91 15.12
N LYS A 486 -58.60 5.70 16.11
CA LYS A 486 -58.89 5.88 17.54
C LYS A 486 -58.13 7.04 18.17
N ALA A 487 -57.34 7.77 17.39
CA ALA A 487 -56.54 8.88 17.87
C ALA A 487 -57.38 10.16 17.92
N THR A 488 -57.25 10.94 18.99
CA THR A 488 -57.86 12.28 19.12
C THR A 488 -56.93 13.39 18.62
N ALA A 489 -55.63 13.11 18.56
CA ALA A 489 -54.62 14.02 18.03
C ALA A 489 -53.43 13.23 17.46
N LEU A 490 -52.71 13.84 16.53
CA LEU A 490 -51.45 13.34 15.99
C LEU A 490 -50.37 14.41 16.12
N TYR A 491 -49.25 14.04 16.75
CA TYR A 491 -48.14 14.95 17.02
C TYR A 491 -46.97 14.62 16.10
N TYR A 492 -46.40 15.63 15.46
CA TYR A 492 -45.21 15.52 14.62
C TYR A 492 -44.05 16.31 15.21
N TYR A 493 -42.88 15.67 15.25
CA TYR A 493 -41.65 16.25 15.76
C TYR A 493 -40.54 16.04 14.75
N PHE A 494 -40.07 17.12 14.12
CA PHE A 494 -39.01 17.06 13.11
C PHE A 494 -37.86 17.99 13.47
N PHE A 495 -36.64 17.53 13.23
CA PHE A 495 -35.45 18.37 13.26
C PHE A 495 -34.84 18.46 11.86
N SER A 496 -34.54 19.69 11.44
CA SER A 496 -33.87 19.98 10.18
C SER A 496 -32.44 19.44 10.17
N ILE A 497 -32.03 18.86 9.04
CA ILE A 497 -30.67 18.42 8.72
C ILE A 497 -30.14 19.12 7.45
N GLY A 498 -30.63 20.32 7.16
CA GLY A 498 -30.27 21.09 5.97
C GLY A 498 -31.34 21.03 4.90
N ILE A 499 -31.15 20.20 3.86
CA ILE A 499 -32.12 20.03 2.76
C ILE A 499 -33.08 18.85 2.98
N GLY A 500 -33.30 18.49 4.24
CA GLY A 500 -34.14 17.40 4.69
C GLY A 500 -34.33 17.48 6.19
N ASP A 501 -35.04 16.52 6.75
CA ASP A 501 -35.32 16.46 8.17
C ASP A 501 -35.55 15.03 8.63
N ILE A 502 -35.37 14.81 9.92
CA ILE A 502 -35.67 13.55 10.59
C ILE A 502 -36.62 13.81 11.73
N GLY A 503 -37.56 12.90 11.93
CA GLY A 503 -38.52 13.04 12.99
C GLY A 503 -39.25 11.76 13.35
N ILE A 504 -40.24 11.96 14.20
CA ILE A 504 -41.18 10.93 14.61
C ILE A 504 -42.58 11.53 14.58
N SER A 505 -43.58 10.67 14.45
CA SER A 505 -44.93 11.03 14.85
C SER A 505 -45.41 10.16 16.01
N THR A 506 -46.24 10.72 16.88
CA THR A 506 -46.67 10.10 18.13
C THR A 506 -48.16 10.39 18.37
N LEU A 507 -48.82 9.51 19.13
CA LEU A 507 -50.25 9.63 19.45
C LEU A 507 -50.53 10.46 20.72
N LYS A 508 -49.48 10.84 21.46
CA LYS A 508 -49.52 11.69 22.64
C LYS A 508 -48.27 12.57 22.65
N SER A 509 -48.34 13.72 23.32
CA SER A 509 -47.18 14.59 23.48
C SER A 509 -46.02 13.87 24.19
N ILE A 510 -44.79 14.20 23.78
CA ILE A 510 -43.55 13.77 24.41
C ILE A 510 -43.01 14.85 25.36
N ASP A 511 -42.23 14.45 26.35
CA ASP A 511 -41.62 15.37 27.33
C ASP A 511 -40.28 15.99 26.84
N GLU A 512 -39.74 16.96 27.58
CA GLU A 512 -38.47 17.61 27.24
C GLU A 512 -37.27 16.65 27.20
N SER A 513 -37.27 15.58 28.01
CA SER A 513 -36.20 14.57 28.02
C SER A 513 -36.22 13.79 26.70
N GLN A 514 -37.40 13.40 26.23
CA GLN A 514 -37.61 12.74 24.95
C GLN A 514 -37.24 13.66 23.78
N ILE A 515 -37.58 14.95 23.81
CA ILE A 515 -37.17 15.92 22.78
C ILE A 515 -35.63 16.02 22.71
N LYS A 516 -34.94 16.05 23.85
CA LYS A 516 -33.46 16.05 23.89
C LYS A 516 -32.87 14.78 23.28
N ILE A 517 -33.47 13.61 23.52
CA ILE A 517 -33.04 12.35 22.90
C ILE A 517 -33.23 12.43 21.37
N LEU A 518 -34.38 12.89 20.88
CA LEU A 518 -34.65 13.03 19.45
C LEU A 518 -33.64 13.96 18.75
N ASN A 519 -33.26 15.07 19.39
CA ASN A 519 -32.21 15.97 18.87
C ASN A 519 -30.83 15.28 18.76
N ARG A 520 -30.48 14.40 19.72
CA ARG A 520 -29.24 13.62 19.64
C ARG A 520 -29.23 12.65 18.46
N PHE A 521 -30.36 12.01 18.18
CA PHE A 521 -30.51 11.18 16.98
C PHE A 521 -30.29 12.03 15.73
N ARG A 522 -30.90 13.22 15.63
CA ARG A 522 -30.65 14.14 14.51
C ARG A 522 -29.16 14.39 14.25
N ASN A 523 -28.35 14.58 15.30
CA ASN A 523 -26.91 14.81 15.12
C ASN A 523 -26.17 13.60 14.53
N VAL A 524 -26.57 12.37 14.86
CA VAL A 524 -26.05 11.14 14.23
C VAL A 524 -26.44 11.09 12.76
N PHE A 525 -27.68 11.43 12.45
CA PHE A 525 -28.21 11.43 11.09
C PHE A 525 -27.61 12.50 10.19
N ASN A 526 -27.23 13.65 10.72
CA ASN A 526 -26.55 14.69 9.92
C ASN A 526 -25.26 14.18 9.26
N LEU A 527 -24.51 13.29 9.93
CA LEU A 527 -23.32 12.63 9.34
C LEU A 527 -23.68 11.60 8.27
N SER A 528 -24.81 10.92 8.47
CA SER A 528 -25.36 9.88 7.60
C SER A 528 -25.92 10.46 6.30
N TYR A 529 -26.49 11.66 6.41
CA TYR A 529 -27.05 12.42 5.32
C TYR A 529 -26.00 12.85 4.28
N GLN A 530 -24.79 13.23 4.74
CA GLN A 530 -23.68 13.48 3.83
C GLN A 530 -23.36 12.24 2.98
N ARG A 531 -23.42 11.05 3.58
CA ARG A 531 -23.21 9.79 2.87
C ARG A 531 -24.33 9.48 1.88
N TYR A 532 -25.58 9.83 2.17
CA TYR A 532 -26.68 9.77 1.20
C TYR A 532 -26.41 10.65 -0.03
N ILE A 533 -25.94 11.89 0.18
CA ILE A 533 -25.53 12.77 -0.92
C ILE A 533 -24.40 12.14 -1.72
N ASP A 534 -23.36 11.64 -1.04
CA ASP A 534 -22.19 11.04 -1.68
C ASP A 534 -22.57 9.78 -2.49
N ILE A 535 -23.47 8.94 -1.97
CA ILE A 535 -23.99 7.75 -2.66
C ILE A 535 -24.84 8.15 -3.86
N THR A 536 -25.75 9.11 -3.72
CA THR A 536 -26.59 9.59 -4.84
C THR A 536 -25.75 10.20 -5.95
N LEU A 537 -24.70 10.94 -5.57
CA LEU A 537 -23.70 11.45 -6.50
C LEU A 537 -22.91 10.31 -7.15
N ALA A 538 -22.50 9.30 -6.39
CA ALA A 538 -21.80 8.13 -6.90
C ALA A 538 -22.67 7.27 -7.84
N GLU A 539 -23.96 7.09 -7.56
CA GLU A 539 -24.92 6.39 -8.43
C GLU A 539 -25.11 7.15 -9.75
N THR A 540 -25.24 8.48 -9.68
CA THR A 540 -25.31 9.36 -10.86
C THR A 540 -24.01 9.30 -11.66
N GLN A 541 -22.86 9.35 -11.00
CA GLN A 541 -21.54 9.20 -11.62
C GLN A 541 -21.35 7.81 -12.23
N ALA A 542 -21.83 6.74 -11.58
CA ALA A 542 -21.75 5.38 -12.10
C ALA A 542 -22.62 5.20 -13.36
N ARG A 543 -23.81 5.82 -13.39
CA ARG A 543 -24.66 5.86 -14.60
C ARG A 543 -23.97 6.60 -15.73
N GLU A 544 -23.37 7.75 -15.45
CA GLU A 544 -22.62 8.54 -16.42
C GLU A 544 -21.36 7.80 -16.92
N ALA A 545 -20.62 7.15 -16.03
CA ALA A 545 -19.47 6.32 -16.36
C ALA A 545 -19.88 5.12 -17.24
N LYS A 546 -21.06 4.53 -17.02
CA LYS A 546 -21.59 3.48 -17.88
C LYS A 546 -21.90 4.00 -19.30
N ILE A 547 -22.43 5.23 -19.41
CA ILE A 547 -22.67 5.89 -20.70
C ILE A 547 -21.35 6.18 -21.42
N GLU A 548 -20.36 6.75 -20.73
CA GLU A 548 -19.03 6.99 -21.32
C GLU A 548 -18.32 5.69 -21.69
N ALA A 549 -18.40 4.64 -20.87
CA ALA A 549 -17.83 3.33 -21.23
C ALA A 549 -18.47 2.74 -22.49
N ALA A 550 -19.79 2.91 -22.65
CA ALA A 550 -20.50 2.49 -23.86
C ALA A 550 -20.08 3.32 -25.08
N LEU A 551 -19.96 4.65 -24.94
CA LEU A 551 -19.42 5.54 -25.99
C LEU A 551 -17.98 5.16 -26.37
N GLU A 552 -17.14 4.85 -25.38
CA GLU A 552 -15.73 4.51 -25.59
C GLU A 552 -15.56 3.15 -26.26
N LYS A 553 -16.41 2.16 -25.99
CA LYS A 553 -16.42 0.91 -26.77
C LYS A 553 -16.74 1.14 -28.24
N VAL A 554 -17.70 2.03 -28.53
CA VAL A 554 -18.03 2.40 -29.92
C VAL A 554 -16.85 3.14 -30.55
N ARG A 555 -16.26 4.14 -29.87
CA ARG A 555 -15.04 4.83 -30.34
C ARG A 555 -13.89 3.86 -30.56
N GLY A 556 -13.66 2.94 -29.63
CA GLY A 556 -12.62 1.92 -29.71
C GLY A 556 -12.82 0.99 -30.91
N ARG A 557 -14.05 0.56 -31.20
CA ARG A 557 -14.35 -0.21 -32.40
C ARG A 557 -14.10 0.61 -33.68
N ALA A 558 -14.50 1.88 -33.69
CA ALA A 558 -14.24 2.81 -34.80
C ALA A 558 -12.75 3.03 -35.04
N MET A 559 -11.95 3.17 -33.97
CA MET A 559 -10.49 3.29 -34.07
C MET A 559 -9.83 1.98 -34.55
N ALA A 560 -10.43 0.83 -34.22
CA ALA A 560 -9.94 -0.48 -34.63
C ALA A 560 -10.30 -0.86 -36.07
N MET A 561 -11.04 -0.03 -36.80
CA MET A 561 -11.33 -0.24 -38.22
C MET A 561 -10.02 -0.30 -39.02
N ARG A 562 -9.85 -1.38 -39.80
CA ARG A 562 -8.69 -1.66 -40.63
C ARG A 562 -8.97 -1.45 -42.12
N SER A 563 -10.23 -1.55 -42.51
CA SER A 563 -10.70 -1.32 -43.87
C SER A 563 -11.94 -0.44 -43.87
N SER A 564 -12.23 0.16 -45.03
CA SER A 564 -13.47 0.88 -45.23
C SER A 564 -14.72 -0.01 -45.06
N GLU A 565 -14.61 -1.32 -45.25
CA GLU A 565 -15.70 -2.30 -45.07
C GLU A 565 -16.09 -2.54 -43.58
N ASP A 566 -15.23 -2.19 -42.61
CA ASP A 566 -15.48 -2.41 -41.18
C ASP A 566 -16.56 -1.50 -40.55
N LEU A 567 -17.11 -0.58 -41.33
CA LEU A 567 -18.00 0.47 -40.84
C LEU A 567 -19.32 -0.09 -40.29
N GLY A 568 -20.00 -1.00 -41.00
CA GLY A 568 -21.29 -1.48 -40.50
C GLY A 568 -21.17 -2.47 -39.33
N ALA A 569 -20.05 -3.20 -39.21
CA ALA A 569 -19.72 -3.93 -37.98
C ALA A 569 -19.58 -3.00 -36.77
N THR A 570 -19.13 -1.76 -36.99
CA THR A 570 -19.04 -0.72 -35.94
C THR A 570 -20.42 -0.18 -35.55
N VAL A 571 -21.31 0.00 -36.53
CA VAL A 571 -22.73 0.34 -36.30
C VAL A 571 -23.47 -0.76 -35.50
N ASN A 572 -23.11 -2.03 -35.69
CA ASN A 572 -23.67 -3.13 -34.91
C ASN A 572 -23.27 -3.06 -33.41
N VAL A 573 -22.00 -2.77 -33.10
CA VAL A 573 -21.54 -2.59 -31.71
C VAL A 573 -22.31 -1.47 -31.01
N PHE A 574 -22.53 -0.37 -31.73
CA PHE A 574 -23.34 0.74 -31.23
C PHE A 574 -24.75 0.32 -30.83
N PHE A 575 -25.43 -0.47 -31.68
CA PHE A 575 -26.77 -0.99 -31.39
C PHE A 575 -26.80 -1.86 -30.13
N LYS A 576 -25.78 -2.71 -29.94
CA LYS A 576 -25.65 -3.54 -28.73
C LYS A 576 -25.42 -2.70 -27.47
N GLU A 577 -24.62 -1.65 -27.55
CA GLU A 577 -24.35 -0.79 -26.39
C GLU A 577 -25.57 0.06 -26.00
N LEU A 578 -26.41 0.50 -26.94
CA LEU A 578 -27.71 1.10 -26.61
C LEU A 578 -28.61 0.14 -25.81
N LYS A 579 -28.64 -1.15 -26.19
CA LYS A 579 -29.35 -2.18 -25.41
C LYS A 579 -28.78 -2.35 -24.00
N ASN A 580 -27.46 -2.35 -23.85
CA ASN A 580 -26.79 -2.45 -22.54
C ASN A 580 -27.10 -1.27 -21.60
N LEU A 581 -27.42 -0.10 -22.16
CA LEU A 581 -27.84 1.09 -21.41
C LEU A 581 -29.32 1.04 -20.98
N GLY A 582 -30.08 0.06 -21.45
CA GLY A 582 -31.50 -0.15 -21.13
C GLY A 582 -32.46 0.33 -22.21
N PHE A 583 -31.98 0.80 -23.36
CA PHE A 583 -32.84 1.18 -24.49
C PHE A 583 -33.23 -0.07 -25.29
N LEU A 584 -34.49 -0.15 -25.76
CA LEU A 584 -34.98 -1.27 -26.57
C LEU A 584 -35.33 -0.80 -28.00
N PRO A 585 -34.34 -0.47 -28.84
CA PRO A 585 -34.58 -0.01 -30.20
C PRO A 585 -35.13 -1.13 -31.08
N ARG A 586 -36.17 -0.83 -31.86
CA ARG A 586 -36.70 -1.69 -32.94
C ARG A 586 -35.68 -1.80 -34.08
N ARG A 587 -35.14 -0.65 -34.46
CA ARG A 587 -34.17 -0.50 -35.55
C ARG A 587 -33.32 0.73 -35.31
N CYS A 588 -32.04 0.68 -35.63
CA CYS A 588 -31.23 1.88 -35.79
C CYS A 588 -30.36 1.78 -37.04
N GLY A 589 -29.82 2.89 -37.48
CA GLY A 589 -28.92 2.89 -38.61
C GLY A 589 -28.28 4.24 -38.87
N VAL A 590 -27.40 4.24 -39.86
CA VAL A 590 -26.77 5.45 -40.37
C VAL A 590 -27.16 5.58 -41.84
N ALA A 591 -27.68 6.75 -42.20
CA ALA A 591 -28.02 7.11 -43.57
C ALA A 591 -27.02 8.17 -44.06
N ILE A 592 -26.16 7.81 -44.99
CA ILE A 592 -25.23 8.74 -45.65
C ILE A 592 -25.91 9.32 -46.88
N ILE A 593 -26.01 10.64 -46.95
CA ILE A 593 -26.84 11.30 -47.95
C ILE A 593 -26.01 11.71 -49.16
N ASP A 594 -26.41 11.25 -50.36
CA ASP A 594 -25.93 11.74 -51.64
C ASP A 594 -26.97 12.72 -52.20
N GLU A 595 -26.73 14.01 -52.00
CA GLU A 595 -27.66 15.06 -52.41
C GLU A 595 -27.85 15.08 -53.95
N ALA A 596 -26.80 14.80 -54.71
CA ALA A 596 -26.85 14.86 -56.18
C ALA A 596 -27.71 13.73 -56.75
N ARG A 597 -27.61 12.53 -56.18
CA ARG A 597 -28.41 11.37 -56.58
C ARG A 597 -29.78 11.30 -55.90
N ARG A 598 -30.03 12.15 -54.90
CA ARG A 598 -31.24 12.11 -54.04
C ARG A 598 -31.45 10.73 -53.42
N SER A 599 -30.34 10.06 -53.07
CA SER A 599 -30.34 8.76 -52.41
C SER A 599 -29.60 8.83 -51.08
N ALA A 600 -29.84 7.86 -50.22
CA ALA A 600 -29.00 7.63 -49.05
C ALA A 600 -28.50 6.19 -49.00
N TYR A 601 -27.20 6.04 -48.84
CA TYR A 601 -26.60 4.76 -48.53
C TYR A 601 -26.85 4.44 -47.05
N ASN A 602 -27.69 3.45 -46.79
CA ASN A 602 -28.15 3.11 -45.46
C ASN A 602 -27.40 1.89 -44.93
N MET A 603 -26.89 1.99 -43.71
CA MET A 603 -26.39 0.88 -42.91
C MET A 603 -27.38 0.64 -41.78
N ILE A 604 -28.12 -0.46 -41.88
CA ILE A 604 -29.25 -0.73 -41.00
C ILE A 604 -28.89 -1.87 -40.06
N THR A 605 -29.26 -1.70 -38.79
CA THR A 605 -29.24 -2.74 -37.78
C THR A 605 -30.64 -2.90 -37.18
N THR A 606 -31.17 -4.13 -37.26
CA THR A 606 -32.55 -4.43 -36.87
C THR A 606 -32.61 -5.52 -35.79
N ALA A 607 -33.56 -5.44 -34.86
CA ALA A 607 -33.77 -6.48 -33.84
C ALA A 607 -34.42 -7.74 -34.44
N GLY A 608 -33.77 -8.91 -34.31
CA GLY A 608 -34.33 -10.22 -34.70
C GLY A 608 -34.92 -11.03 -33.53
N ASN A 609 -35.78 -12.01 -33.83
CA ASN A 609 -36.46 -12.87 -32.83
C ASN A 609 -35.59 -14.02 -32.26
N ILE A 610 -34.44 -14.34 -32.88
CA ILE A 610 -33.48 -15.34 -32.40
C ILE A 610 -32.08 -14.78 -32.66
N GLY A 611 -31.38 -14.36 -31.62
CA GLY A 611 -29.93 -14.09 -31.63
C GLY A 611 -29.42 -13.07 -32.67
N ASP A 612 -29.33 -11.82 -32.24
CA ASP A 612 -28.51 -10.72 -32.77
C ASP A 612 -28.78 -10.14 -34.17
N SER A 613 -28.41 -8.86 -34.25
CA SER A 613 -28.60 -7.86 -35.30
C SER A 613 -28.07 -8.26 -36.68
N PHE A 614 -28.90 -8.09 -37.73
CA PHE A 614 -28.46 -8.15 -39.13
C PHE A 614 -27.88 -6.80 -39.55
N GLU A 615 -26.73 -6.83 -40.23
CA GLU A 615 -26.19 -5.70 -40.96
C GLU A 615 -26.72 -5.75 -42.38
N ILE A 616 -27.48 -4.73 -42.77
CA ILE A 616 -28.04 -4.63 -44.11
C ILE A 616 -27.59 -3.29 -44.67
N THR A 617 -26.94 -3.33 -45.83
CA THR A 617 -26.54 -2.14 -46.57
C THR A 617 -27.32 -2.02 -47.87
N GLY A 618 -27.68 -0.78 -48.24
CA GLY A 618 -28.37 -0.53 -49.50
C GLY A 618 -28.66 0.93 -49.75
N ASP A 619 -28.80 1.30 -51.01
CA ASP A 619 -29.23 2.63 -51.43
C ASP A 619 -30.75 2.76 -51.31
N VAL A 620 -31.18 3.84 -50.64
CA VAL A 620 -32.59 4.19 -50.48
C VAL A 620 -32.85 5.49 -51.24
N ASN A 621 -33.85 5.47 -52.11
CA ASN A 621 -34.37 6.65 -52.77
C ASN A 621 -35.11 7.53 -51.74
N LEU A 622 -34.62 8.76 -51.55
CA LEU A 622 -35.14 9.69 -50.53
C LEU A 622 -36.47 10.34 -50.90
N ASP A 623 -36.89 10.25 -52.17
CA ASP A 623 -38.18 10.75 -52.65
C ASP A 623 -39.30 9.71 -52.52
N SER A 624 -38.98 8.49 -52.07
CA SER A 624 -39.93 7.37 -52.09
C SER A 624 -41.02 7.45 -50.99
N HIS A 625 -40.80 8.18 -49.89
CA HIS A 625 -41.76 8.33 -48.80
C HIS A 625 -41.53 9.61 -47.99
N PHE A 626 -42.59 10.19 -47.40
CA PHE A 626 -42.52 11.49 -46.70
C PHE A 626 -41.49 11.50 -45.55
N VAL A 627 -41.33 10.37 -44.84
CA VAL A 627 -40.31 10.22 -43.78
C VAL A 627 -38.89 10.41 -44.32
N LEU A 628 -38.58 9.83 -45.48
CA LEU A 628 -37.26 9.91 -46.12
C LEU A 628 -37.04 11.28 -46.77
N THR A 629 -38.10 11.87 -47.33
CA THR A 629 -38.05 13.22 -47.89
C THR A 629 -37.81 14.26 -46.80
N ASN A 630 -38.50 14.14 -45.66
CA ASN A 630 -38.29 15.01 -44.51
C ASN A 630 -36.92 14.79 -43.86
N MET A 631 -36.40 13.56 -43.85
CA MET A 631 -35.01 13.29 -43.44
C MET A 631 -34.02 14.11 -44.30
N LEU A 632 -34.16 14.09 -45.63
CA LEU A 632 -33.32 14.89 -46.54
C LEU A 632 -33.46 16.39 -46.29
N LEU A 633 -34.68 16.90 -46.14
CA LEU A 633 -34.93 18.33 -45.91
C LEU A 633 -34.31 18.81 -44.59
N ASN A 634 -34.46 18.06 -43.51
CA ASN A 634 -33.90 18.40 -42.20
C ASN A 634 -32.37 18.28 -42.18
N TRP A 635 -31.81 17.27 -42.86
CA TRP A 635 -30.35 17.17 -43.01
C TRP A 635 -29.76 18.36 -43.79
N LYS A 636 -30.42 18.85 -44.85
CA LYS A 636 -29.95 20.01 -45.62
C LYS A 636 -29.80 21.26 -44.75
N VAL A 637 -30.69 21.44 -43.77
CA VAL A 637 -30.61 22.55 -42.80
C VAL A 637 -29.85 22.18 -41.52
N GLN A 638 -29.27 20.97 -41.46
CA GLN A 638 -28.55 20.43 -40.30
C GLN A 638 -29.38 20.50 -39.02
N GLN A 639 -30.61 19.98 -39.07
CA GLN A 639 -31.52 19.88 -37.93
C GLN A 639 -31.92 18.43 -37.67
N ASP A 640 -32.20 18.13 -36.40
CA ASP A 640 -32.72 16.83 -35.98
C ASP A 640 -34.19 16.72 -36.34
N TYR A 641 -34.60 15.53 -36.77
CA TYR A 641 -35.96 15.24 -37.22
C TYR A 641 -36.57 14.14 -36.36
N PHE A 642 -37.63 14.48 -35.64
CA PHE A 642 -38.39 13.56 -34.79
C PHE A 642 -39.79 13.39 -35.34
N LEU A 643 -40.29 12.16 -35.37
CA LEU A 643 -41.64 11.87 -35.83
C LEU A 643 -42.27 10.71 -35.06
N GLU A 644 -43.59 10.69 -35.07
CA GLU A 644 -44.43 9.61 -34.58
C GLU A 644 -45.24 9.06 -35.76
N LEU A 645 -45.31 7.73 -35.88
CA LEU A 645 -46.13 7.05 -36.87
C LEU A 645 -47.21 6.20 -36.19
N ASP A 646 -48.42 6.25 -36.73
CA ASP A 646 -49.49 5.32 -36.39
C ASP A 646 -49.37 4.00 -37.16
N THR A 647 -50.27 3.04 -36.88
CA THR A 647 -50.22 1.69 -37.46
C THR A 647 -50.30 1.69 -39.00
N GLU A 648 -51.11 2.55 -39.62
CA GLU A 648 -51.28 2.59 -41.09
C GLU A 648 -50.02 3.18 -41.75
N GLN A 649 -49.47 4.24 -41.17
CA GLN A 649 -48.24 4.88 -41.63
C GLN A 649 -47.01 3.99 -41.46
N ILE A 650 -46.95 3.17 -40.41
CA ILE A 650 -45.90 2.16 -40.21
C ILE A 650 -45.92 1.15 -41.36
N GLU A 651 -47.07 0.57 -41.68
CA GLU A 651 -47.19 -0.41 -42.75
C GLU A 651 -46.80 0.16 -44.12
N GLU A 652 -47.26 1.39 -44.42
CA GLU A 652 -46.92 2.08 -45.66
C GLU A 652 -45.40 2.32 -45.79
N TYR A 653 -44.77 2.84 -44.74
CA TYR A 653 -43.35 3.13 -44.72
C TYR A 653 -42.50 1.87 -44.98
N TYR A 654 -42.78 0.77 -44.27
CA TYR A 654 -42.03 -0.48 -44.46
C TYR A 654 -42.36 -1.17 -45.79
N ARG A 655 -43.55 -0.96 -46.37
CA ARG A 655 -43.89 -1.47 -47.72
C ARG A 655 -43.02 -0.82 -48.81
N ILE A 656 -42.75 0.48 -48.69
CA ILE A 656 -41.92 1.23 -49.65
C ILE A 656 -40.43 0.96 -49.47
N LEU A 657 -39.98 0.71 -48.23
CA LEU A 657 -38.57 0.51 -47.92
C LEU A 657 -38.08 -0.91 -48.30
N ARG A 658 -38.92 -1.94 -48.18
CA ARG A 658 -38.57 -3.36 -48.39
C ARG A 658 -37.91 -3.70 -49.74
N PRO A 659 -38.38 -3.18 -50.90
CA PRO A 659 -37.74 -3.43 -52.18
C PRO A 659 -36.34 -2.82 -52.31
N GLN A 660 -36.01 -1.84 -51.46
CA GLN A 660 -34.76 -1.09 -51.49
C GLN A 660 -33.76 -1.66 -50.46
N VAL A 661 -34.23 -2.05 -49.28
CA VAL A 661 -33.41 -2.61 -48.19
C VAL A 661 -34.18 -3.70 -47.42
N ALA A 662 -33.50 -4.80 -47.10
CA ALA A 662 -34.11 -6.01 -46.51
C ALA A 662 -34.53 -5.87 -45.02
N VAL A 663 -35.55 -5.06 -44.73
CA VAL A 663 -36.04 -4.78 -43.36
C VAL A 663 -37.13 -5.75 -42.90
N THR A 664 -37.17 -6.06 -41.58
CA THR A 664 -38.19 -6.93 -40.96
C THR A 664 -39.51 -6.22 -40.69
N ASN A 665 -40.61 -6.99 -40.62
CA ASN A 665 -41.94 -6.48 -40.30
C ASN A 665 -42.10 -6.24 -38.79
N PHE A 666 -42.72 -5.13 -38.40
CA PHE A 666 -43.09 -4.81 -37.02
C PHE A 666 -44.61 -4.64 -36.93
N ASN A 667 -45.21 -5.12 -35.84
CA ASN A 667 -46.64 -5.00 -35.59
C ASN A 667 -46.85 -4.16 -34.31
N ASP A 668 -46.45 -2.90 -34.38
CA ASP A 668 -46.52 -1.95 -33.26
C ASP A 668 -47.72 -0.99 -33.47
N ALA A 669 -48.43 -0.64 -32.40
CA ALA A 669 -49.53 0.32 -32.47
C ALA A 669 -49.06 1.75 -32.81
N ARG A 670 -47.86 2.11 -32.33
CA ARG A 670 -47.16 3.39 -32.58
C ARG A 670 -45.65 3.16 -32.66
N GLN A 671 -44.96 3.94 -33.49
CA GLN A 671 -43.50 3.96 -33.54
C GLN A 671 -42.98 5.39 -33.55
N TYR A 672 -41.91 5.63 -32.79
CA TYR A 672 -41.24 6.92 -32.69
C TYR A 672 -39.90 6.85 -33.42
N GLY A 673 -39.74 7.69 -34.43
CA GLY A 673 -38.52 7.80 -35.22
C GLY A 673 -37.71 9.02 -34.78
N TYR A 674 -36.43 8.81 -34.49
CA TYR A 674 -35.50 9.88 -34.12
C TYR A 674 -34.35 9.90 -35.11
N TYR A 675 -34.22 10.95 -35.90
CA TYR A 675 -33.15 11.17 -36.88
C TYR A 675 -32.27 12.32 -36.40
N LEU A 676 -31.04 12.01 -36.00
CA LEU A 676 -30.06 12.96 -35.52
C LEU A 676 -29.03 13.25 -36.62
N HIS A 677 -28.87 14.52 -36.99
CA HIS A 677 -27.99 14.91 -38.09
C HIS A 677 -26.50 14.91 -37.69
N PHE A 678 -25.67 14.63 -38.68
CA PHE A 678 -24.24 15.00 -38.71
C PHE A 678 -23.88 15.46 -40.13
N LYS A 679 -22.65 15.94 -40.31
CA LYS A 679 -22.25 16.66 -41.53
C LYS A 679 -22.51 15.86 -42.82
N GLU A 680 -22.22 14.57 -42.83
CA GLU A 680 -22.31 13.72 -44.02
C GLU A 680 -23.59 12.87 -44.09
N GLY A 681 -24.46 12.90 -43.07
CA GLY A 681 -25.67 12.08 -43.04
C GLY A 681 -26.52 12.22 -41.77
N MET A 682 -27.37 11.24 -41.50
CA MET A 682 -28.18 11.16 -40.28
C MET A 682 -28.06 9.80 -39.61
N PHE A 683 -27.90 9.79 -38.29
CA PHE A 683 -28.13 8.61 -37.48
C PHE A 683 -29.63 8.53 -37.18
N TYR A 684 -30.22 7.34 -37.19
CA TYR A 684 -31.62 7.18 -36.83
C TYR A 684 -31.88 5.99 -35.92
N VAL A 685 -32.90 6.12 -35.08
CA VAL A 685 -33.41 5.07 -34.21
C VAL A 685 -34.93 5.06 -34.19
N TRP A 686 -35.51 3.86 -34.16
CA TRP A 686 -36.93 3.62 -34.05
C TRP A 686 -37.25 2.93 -32.72
N MET A 687 -38.20 3.48 -31.98
CA MET A 687 -38.62 3.03 -30.65
C MET A 687 -40.12 2.74 -30.63
N ASP A 688 -40.56 1.85 -29.73
CA ASP A 688 -41.98 1.59 -29.45
C ASP A 688 -42.55 2.47 -28.33
N LYS A 689 -41.69 3.26 -27.66
CA LYS A 689 -42.03 4.25 -26.65
C LYS A 689 -41.32 5.57 -26.92
N GLU A 690 -41.95 6.66 -26.51
CA GLU A 690 -41.38 8.00 -26.60
C GLU A 690 -40.17 8.15 -25.65
N LEU A 691 -39.07 8.69 -26.18
CA LEU A 691 -37.86 9.00 -25.41
C LEU A 691 -38.05 10.28 -24.59
N GLN A 692 -37.54 10.28 -23.36
CA GLN A 692 -37.50 11.48 -22.53
C GLN A 692 -36.41 12.45 -23.01
N VAL A 693 -36.52 13.74 -22.65
CA VAL A 693 -35.55 14.78 -23.05
C VAL A 693 -34.11 14.43 -22.65
N ASN A 694 -33.92 13.81 -21.48
CA ASN A 694 -32.60 13.38 -21.01
C ASN A 694 -32.03 12.22 -21.83
N ASP A 695 -32.87 11.33 -22.36
CA ASP A 695 -32.42 10.23 -23.21
C ASP A 695 -31.90 10.75 -24.55
N LEU A 696 -32.57 11.76 -25.14
CA LEU A 696 -32.16 12.38 -26.40
C LEU A 696 -30.72 12.93 -26.35
N GLN A 697 -30.28 13.44 -25.20
CA GLN A 697 -28.89 13.90 -25.03
C GLN A 697 -27.88 12.76 -25.15
N ILE A 698 -28.23 11.56 -24.68
CA ILE A 698 -27.39 10.36 -24.80
C ILE A 698 -27.26 9.98 -26.29
N PHE A 699 -28.38 9.91 -27.02
CA PHE A 699 -28.38 9.64 -28.46
C PHE A 699 -27.59 10.68 -29.27
N ARG A 700 -27.61 11.96 -28.86
CA ARG A 700 -26.80 13.02 -29.50
C ARG A 700 -25.29 12.78 -29.33
N ARG A 701 -24.83 12.39 -28.14
CA ARG A 701 -23.41 12.06 -27.88
C ARG A 701 -22.95 10.88 -28.73
N PHE A 702 -23.80 9.87 -28.83
CA PHE A 702 -23.61 8.71 -29.70
C PHE A 702 -23.55 9.08 -31.19
N THR A 703 -24.40 10.01 -31.65
CA THR A 703 -24.39 10.52 -33.03
C THR A 703 -23.08 11.23 -33.37
N GLN A 704 -22.48 11.98 -32.43
CA GLN A 704 -21.17 12.62 -32.64
C GLN A 704 -20.05 11.59 -32.87
N VAL A 705 -20.08 10.47 -32.15
CA VAL A 705 -19.13 9.36 -32.35
C VAL A 705 -19.31 8.72 -33.72
N ILE A 706 -20.55 8.55 -34.18
CA ILE A 706 -20.83 8.04 -35.53
C ILE A 706 -20.28 8.97 -36.62
N GLY A 707 -20.46 10.28 -36.49
CA GLY A 707 -19.89 11.25 -37.44
C GLY A 707 -18.35 11.22 -37.48
N LEU A 708 -17.68 10.90 -36.37
CA LEU A 708 -16.23 10.64 -36.35
C LEU A 708 -15.87 9.32 -37.04
N THR A 709 -16.64 8.28 -36.78
CA THR A 709 -16.46 6.93 -37.36
C THR A 709 -16.58 6.97 -38.87
N TYR A 710 -17.54 7.73 -39.41
CA TYR A 710 -17.71 7.89 -40.85
C TYR A 710 -16.56 8.67 -41.49
N ARG A 711 -16.07 9.74 -40.85
CA ARG A 711 -14.86 10.43 -41.32
C ARG A 711 -13.66 9.48 -41.38
N ARG A 712 -13.50 8.60 -40.39
CA ARG A 712 -12.46 7.56 -40.40
C ARG A 712 -12.64 6.57 -41.57
N HIS A 713 -13.87 6.19 -41.90
CA HIS A 713 -14.15 5.38 -43.09
C HIS A 713 -13.69 6.08 -44.38
N LEU A 714 -14.00 7.37 -44.55
CA LEU A 714 -13.53 8.16 -45.70
C LEU A 714 -12.00 8.27 -45.73
N ASP A 715 -11.37 8.50 -44.58
CA ASP A 715 -9.91 8.53 -44.46
C ASP A 715 -9.29 7.17 -44.84
N LEU A 716 -9.91 6.06 -44.45
CA LEU A 716 -9.48 4.70 -44.81
C LEU A 716 -9.64 4.45 -46.31
N GLN A 717 -10.75 4.83 -46.95
CA GLN A 717 -10.90 4.74 -48.42
C GLN A 717 -9.80 5.53 -49.14
N LYS A 718 -9.50 6.73 -48.65
CA LYS A 718 -8.42 7.56 -49.20
C LYS A 718 -7.06 6.90 -48.98
N ALA A 719 -6.81 6.33 -47.81
CA ALA A 719 -5.56 5.63 -47.48
C ALA A 719 -5.38 4.36 -48.31
N GLU A 720 -6.45 3.59 -48.55
CA GLU A 720 -6.47 2.41 -49.42
C GLU A 720 -6.10 2.79 -50.86
N THR A 721 -6.69 3.87 -51.38
CA THR A 721 -6.37 4.42 -52.70
C THR A 721 -4.91 4.88 -52.78
N GLN A 722 -4.42 5.58 -51.74
CA GLN A 722 -3.01 6.00 -51.66
C GLN A 722 -2.04 4.81 -51.55
N ALA A 723 -2.41 3.77 -50.80
CA ALA A 723 -1.62 2.56 -50.67
C ALA A 723 -1.53 1.81 -52.01
N ARG A 724 -2.62 1.74 -52.77
CA ARG A 724 -2.63 1.19 -54.13
C ARG A 724 -1.70 1.96 -55.05
N GLU A 725 -1.75 3.30 -55.01
CA GLU A 725 -0.86 4.15 -55.81
C GLU A 725 0.61 3.99 -55.39
N ALA A 726 0.90 3.90 -54.08
CA ALA A 726 2.25 3.66 -53.57
C ALA A 726 2.79 2.28 -53.97
N GLN A 727 1.94 1.25 -54.05
CA GLN A 727 2.31 -0.06 -54.58
C GLN A 727 2.72 0.03 -56.06
N ILE A 728 1.98 0.79 -56.86
CA ILE A 728 2.30 1.00 -58.29
C ILE A 728 3.64 1.74 -58.42
N GLU A 729 3.87 2.83 -57.67
CA GLU A 729 5.16 3.53 -57.69
C GLU A 729 6.32 2.66 -57.19
N THR A 730 6.11 1.85 -56.14
CA THR A 730 7.13 0.90 -55.66
C THR A 730 7.48 -0.12 -56.75
N ALA A 731 6.49 -0.61 -57.48
CA ALA A 731 6.70 -1.54 -58.58
C ALA A 731 7.48 -0.88 -59.73
N LEU A 732 7.14 0.36 -60.11
CA LEU A 732 7.89 1.14 -61.09
C LEU A 732 9.34 1.39 -60.63
N GLU A 733 9.54 1.72 -59.35
CA GLU A 733 10.86 1.98 -58.77
C GLU A 733 11.72 0.72 -58.72
N ARG A 734 11.14 -0.47 -58.52
CA ARG A 734 11.88 -1.74 -58.64
C ARG A 734 12.41 -1.96 -60.05
N VAL A 735 11.61 -1.62 -61.07
CA VAL A 735 12.06 -1.66 -62.47
C VAL A 735 13.17 -0.62 -62.72
N ARG A 736 13.01 0.63 -62.24
CA ARG A 736 14.06 1.67 -62.32
C ARG A 736 15.35 1.24 -61.60
N SER A 737 15.24 0.65 -60.43
CA SER A 737 16.37 0.17 -59.63
C SER A 737 17.10 -0.96 -60.34
N ARG A 738 16.39 -1.97 -60.86
CA ARG A 738 17.02 -3.04 -61.65
C ARG A 738 17.71 -2.47 -62.89
N THR A 739 17.08 -1.50 -63.55
CA THR A 739 17.63 -0.77 -64.70
C THR A 739 18.93 -0.04 -64.35
N MET A 740 18.95 0.73 -63.26
CA MET A 740 20.15 1.44 -62.79
C MET A 740 21.25 0.47 -62.36
N GLY A 741 20.87 -0.69 -61.82
CA GLY A 741 21.77 -1.76 -61.43
C GLY A 741 22.39 -2.52 -62.61
N MET A 742 21.97 -2.27 -63.85
CA MET A 742 22.57 -2.91 -65.02
C MET A 742 24.04 -2.53 -65.15
N GLN A 743 24.91 -3.54 -65.14
CA GLN A 743 26.35 -3.39 -65.39
C GLN A 743 26.72 -3.78 -66.82
N LYS A 744 25.95 -4.69 -67.41
CA LYS A 744 26.13 -5.14 -68.79
C LYS A 744 24.87 -5.01 -69.63
N SER A 745 25.05 -4.85 -70.92
CA SER A 745 23.94 -4.72 -71.87
C SER A 745 23.05 -5.99 -71.94
N GLU A 746 23.63 -7.17 -71.75
CA GLU A 746 22.94 -8.46 -71.73
C GLU A 746 21.94 -8.66 -70.57
N GLU A 747 22.00 -7.82 -69.54
CA GLU A 747 21.11 -7.86 -68.37
C GLU A 747 19.69 -7.32 -68.65
N LEU A 748 19.44 -6.78 -69.85
CA LEU A 748 18.13 -6.24 -70.23
C LEU A 748 17.00 -7.30 -70.12
N LYS A 749 17.30 -8.58 -70.37
CA LYS A 749 16.37 -9.70 -70.19
C LYS A 749 15.86 -9.85 -68.75
N GLU A 750 16.69 -9.47 -67.77
CA GLU A 750 16.31 -9.55 -66.36
C GLU A 750 15.36 -8.41 -65.98
N VAL A 751 15.52 -7.23 -66.61
CA VAL A 751 14.62 -6.10 -66.36
C VAL A 751 13.20 -6.41 -66.83
N ILE A 752 13.04 -6.99 -68.02
CA ILE A 752 11.71 -7.37 -68.52
C ILE A 752 11.07 -8.48 -67.66
N ARG A 753 11.86 -9.39 -67.08
CA ARG A 753 11.36 -10.34 -66.07
C ARG A 753 10.86 -9.65 -64.80
N VAL A 754 11.59 -8.64 -64.31
CA VAL A 754 11.13 -7.83 -63.15
C VAL A 754 9.83 -7.10 -63.46
N VAL A 755 9.67 -6.59 -64.70
CA VAL A 755 8.41 -5.98 -65.17
C VAL A 755 7.26 -6.99 -65.09
N TYR A 756 7.43 -8.21 -65.62
CA TYR A 756 6.44 -9.30 -65.50
C TYR A 756 6.07 -9.56 -64.03
N GLU A 757 7.05 -9.79 -63.17
CA GLU A 757 6.84 -10.07 -61.75
C GLU A 757 6.08 -8.94 -61.04
N GLN A 758 6.32 -7.68 -61.44
CA GLN A 758 5.66 -6.52 -60.85
C GLN A 758 4.18 -6.42 -61.25
N PHE A 759 3.81 -6.75 -62.49
CA PHE A 759 2.40 -6.83 -62.87
C PHE A 759 1.66 -7.92 -62.09
N VAL A 760 2.28 -9.08 -61.89
CA VAL A 760 1.73 -10.16 -61.05
C VAL A 760 1.57 -9.69 -59.59
N HIS A 761 2.55 -8.98 -59.02
CA HIS A 761 2.46 -8.40 -57.67
C HIS A 761 1.34 -7.38 -57.52
N LEU A 762 1.05 -6.61 -58.57
CA LEU A 762 -0.07 -5.67 -58.62
C LEU A 762 -1.43 -6.37 -58.78
N LYS A 763 -1.45 -7.70 -58.84
CA LYS A 763 -2.63 -8.55 -59.08
C LYS A 763 -3.28 -8.30 -60.45
N ILE A 764 -2.50 -7.86 -61.42
CA ILE A 764 -2.94 -7.72 -62.81
C ILE A 764 -2.71 -9.08 -63.47
N LYS A 765 -3.77 -9.66 -64.03
CA LYS A 765 -3.72 -11.00 -64.61
C LYS A 765 -3.04 -10.94 -66.00
N ILE A 766 -1.75 -11.19 -66.03
CA ILE A 766 -0.96 -11.34 -67.26
C ILE A 766 -0.40 -12.76 -67.34
N ASP A 767 -0.27 -13.28 -68.55
CA ASP A 767 0.40 -14.56 -68.83
C ASP A 767 1.77 -14.34 -69.50
N HIS A 768 1.96 -13.21 -70.19
CA HIS A 768 3.24 -12.87 -70.82
C HIS A 768 3.48 -11.35 -70.87
N ALA A 769 4.76 -10.95 -70.80
CA ALA A 769 5.20 -9.57 -70.99
C ALA A 769 6.45 -9.52 -71.86
N GLY A 770 6.49 -8.57 -72.80
CA GLY A 770 7.60 -8.44 -73.72
C GLY A 770 7.75 -7.04 -74.29
N PHE A 771 8.82 -6.84 -75.05
CA PHE A 771 9.09 -5.56 -75.73
C PHE A 771 9.65 -5.79 -77.12
N VAL A 772 9.49 -4.79 -78.00
CA VAL A 772 10.02 -4.81 -79.36
C VAL A 772 10.96 -3.63 -79.56
N VAL A 773 12.13 -3.89 -80.15
CA VAL A 773 13.19 -2.88 -80.36
C VAL A 773 13.56 -2.75 -81.84
N ASP A 774 14.18 -1.62 -82.17
CA ASP A 774 14.79 -1.35 -83.49
C ASP A 774 13.85 -1.64 -84.67
N TYR A 775 12.55 -1.43 -84.46
CA TYR A 775 11.54 -1.71 -85.46
C TYR A 775 11.56 -0.60 -86.53
N THR A 776 11.51 -1.02 -87.79
CA THR A 776 11.27 -0.14 -88.94
C THR A 776 9.98 -0.58 -89.63
N PRO A 777 9.22 0.32 -90.29
CA PRO A 777 8.02 -0.09 -91.02
C PRO A 777 8.32 -1.24 -91.99
N LYS A 778 7.64 -2.38 -91.79
CA LYS A 778 7.85 -3.63 -92.55
C LYS A 778 9.26 -4.24 -92.48
N GLY A 779 10.04 -3.90 -91.45
CA GLY A 779 11.33 -4.54 -91.14
C GLY A 779 11.17 -5.75 -90.23
N ASP A 780 12.28 -6.44 -89.99
CA ASP A 780 12.32 -7.60 -89.09
C ASP A 780 11.91 -7.20 -87.66
N TRP A 781 11.17 -8.08 -87.01
CA TRP A 781 10.74 -7.90 -85.63
C TRP A 781 11.76 -8.48 -84.66
N HIS A 782 12.16 -7.67 -83.68
CA HIS A 782 13.06 -8.08 -82.61
C HIS A 782 12.32 -8.13 -81.28
N PHE A 783 11.69 -9.27 -81.00
CA PHE A 783 10.97 -9.51 -79.75
C PHE A 783 11.93 -9.89 -78.64
N TRP A 784 11.70 -9.29 -77.47
CA TRP A 784 12.27 -9.74 -76.22
C TRP A 784 11.14 -10.15 -75.29
N ILE A 785 11.29 -11.32 -74.70
CA ILE A 785 10.20 -12.04 -74.05
C ILE A 785 10.60 -12.42 -72.62
N ALA A 786 9.68 -12.18 -71.67
CA ALA A 786 9.70 -12.77 -70.35
C ALA A 786 8.39 -13.55 -70.15
N ASP A 787 8.50 -14.88 -70.20
CA ASP A 787 7.42 -15.84 -70.01
C ASP A 787 7.87 -16.91 -69.00
N GLU A 788 6.93 -17.68 -68.47
CA GLU A 788 7.15 -18.91 -67.71
C GLU A 788 7.53 -20.11 -68.61
N GLN A 789 7.31 -20.01 -69.93
CA GLN A 789 7.73 -21.01 -70.91
C GLN A 789 9.23 -20.90 -71.26
N ASP A 790 9.87 -22.04 -71.59
CA ASP A 790 11.30 -22.14 -71.94
C ASP A 790 11.56 -21.66 -73.39
N ILE A 791 11.42 -20.35 -73.60
CA ILE A 791 11.62 -19.65 -74.88
C ILE A 791 12.89 -18.79 -74.84
N PRO A 792 13.66 -18.69 -75.95
CA PRO A 792 14.76 -17.74 -76.05
C PRO A 792 14.32 -16.30 -75.71
N SER A 793 15.06 -15.63 -74.83
CA SER A 793 14.73 -14.28 -74.36
C SER A 793 14.77 -13.19 -75.44
N LYS A 794 15.36 -13.50 -76.60
CA LYS A 794 15.39 -12.65 -77.79
C LYS A 794 15.05 -13.48 -79.03
N ILE A 795 14.06 -13.06 -79.78
CA ILE A 795 13.63 -13.68 -81.04
C ILE A 795 13.69 -12.61 -82.12
N THR A 796 14.40 -12.91 -83.20
CA THR A 796 14.37 -12.12 -84.43
C THR A 796 13.55 -12.87 -85.46
N HIS A 797 12.50 -12.25 -85.97
CA HIS A 797 11.60 -12.86 -86.93
C HIS A 797 11.40 -11.91 -88.12
N PRO A 798 11.45 -12.39 -89.38
CA PRO A 798 11.15 -11.58 -90.55
C PRO A 798 9.75 -10.93 -90.47
N TYR A 799 9.54 -9.78 -91.10
CA TYR A 799 8.19 -9.20 -91.11
C TYR A 799 7.14 -10.17 -91.67
N PHE A 800 6.00 -10.32 -90.98
CA PHE A 800 4.83 -11.06 -91.47
C PHE A 800 3.53 -10.31 -91.16
N GLU A 801 2.51 -10.49 -92.00
CA GLU A 801 1.23 -9.82 -91.83
C GLU A 801 0.34 -10.53 -90.80
N SER A 802 -0.03 -9.80 -89.75
CA SER A 802 -0.95 -10.27 -88.72
C SER A 802 -1.86 -9.14 -88.23
N VAL A 803 -2.93 -9.47 -87.51
CA VAL A 803 -3.83 -8.47 -86.90
C VAL A 803 -3.03 -7.52 -85.99
N TRP A 804 -2.15 -8.09 -85.15
CA TRP A 804 -1.28 -7.30 -84.28
C TRP A 804 -0.29 -6.43 -85.07
N ALA A 805 0.38 -6.96 -86.11
CA ALA A 805 1.33 -6.18 -86.91
C ALA A 805 0.65 -5.00 -87.65
N ASN A 806 -0.58 -5.20 -88.14
CA ASN A 806 -1.36 -4.13 -88.77
C ASN A 806 -1.73 -3.05 -87.76
N GLN A 807 -2.22 -3.43 -86.57
CA GLN A 807 -2.55 -2.50 -85.49
C GLN A 807 -1.32 -1.74 -84.99
N PHE A 808 -0.17 -2.40 -84.89
CA PHE A 808 1.09 -1.77 -84.49
C PHE A 808 1.52 -0.69 -85.50
N ASN A 809 1.52 -1.02 -86.79
CA ASN A 809 1.89 -0.08 -87.85
C ASN A 809 0.90 1.08 -87.94
N GLU A 810 -0.41 0.81 -87.88
CA GLU A 810 -1.45 1.83 -87.90
C GLU A 810 -1.35 2.78 -86.69
N ALA A 811 -1.12 2.23 -85.49
CA ALA A 811 -0.92 3.03 -84.29
C ALA A 811 0.32 3.94 -84.42
N LYS A 812 1.41 3.44 -85.02
CA LYS A 812 2.61 4.24 -85.30
C LYS A 812 2.39 5.33 -86.34
N GLU A 813 1.72 5.02 -87.44
CA GLU A 813 1.38 6.00 -88.48
C GLU A 813 0.49 7.13 -87.96
N LYS A 814 -0.44 6.80 -87.05
CA LYS A 814 -1.35 7.76 -86.42
C LYS A 814 -0.75 8.50 -85.22
N GLY A 815 0.47 8.16 -84.80
CA GLY A 815 1.10 8.73 -83.61
C GLY A 815 0.40 8.35 -82.29
N ALA A 816 -0.28 7.20 -82.25
CA ALA A 816 -0.87 6.67 -81.02
C ALA A 816 0.22 6.10 -80.10
N ASP A 817 0.06 6.30 -78.80
CA ASP A 817 0.96 5.84 -77.75
C ASP A 817 0.55 4.48 -77.16
N PHE A 818 -0.62 3.97 -77.57
CA PHE A 818 -1.25 2.76 -77.05
C PHE A 818 -2.20 2.12 -78.07
N PHE A 819 -2.29 0.79 -78.07
CA PHE A 819 -3.41 0.05 -78.64
C PHE A 819 -3.68 -1.27 -77.90
N ALA A 820 -4.89 -1.79 -78.03
CA ALA A 820 -5.29 -3.09 -77.49
C ALA A 820 -5.73 -4.02 -78.62
N THR A 821 -5.34 -5.29 -78.51
CA THR A 821 -5.61 -6.37 -79.44
C THR A 821 -6.39 -7.45 -78.71
N ASN A 822 -7.48 -7.94 -79.30
CA ASN A 822 -8.17 -9.12 -78.81
C ASN A 822 -8.36 -10.09 -79.97
N LEU A 823 -7.72 -11.26 -79.89
CA LEU A 823 -7.77 -12.31 -80.90
C LEU A 823 -8.55 -13.51 -80.35
N ASN A 824 -9.42 -14.06 -81.18
CA ASN A 824 -10.06 -15.33 -80.87
C ASN A 824 -9.09 -16.52 -81.04
N PHE A 825 -9.54 -17.72 -80.71
CA PHE A 825 -8.73 -18.95 -80.78
C PHE A 825 -8.04 -19.16 -82.14
N GLU A 826 -8.76 -18.98 -83.26
CA GLU A 826 -8.24 -19.22 -84.61
C GLU A 826 -7.22 -18.16 -85.02
N GLU A 827 -7.52 -16.88 -84.77
CA GLU A 827 -6.65 -15.75 -85.08
C GLU A 827 -5.33 -15.81 -84.30
N LYS A 828 -5.42 -16.13 -83.00
CA LYS A 828 -4.27 -16.33 -82.12
C LYS A 828 -3.42 -17.52 -82.59
N ASN A 829 -4.04 -18.65 -82.93
CA ASN A 829 -3.28 -19.82 -83.42
C ASN A 829 -2.60 -19.56 -84.75
N LYS A 830 -3.20 -18.77 -85.64
CA LYS A 830 -2.54 -18.34 -86.87
C LYS A 830 -1.28 -17.52 -86.55
N PHE A 831 -1.39 -16.55 -85.65
CA PHE A 831 -0.26 -15.71 -85.22
C PHE A 831 0.89 -16.52 -84.60
N TYR A 832 0.61 -17.38 -83.60
CA TYR A 832 1.67 -18.15 -82.93
C TYR A 832 2.23 -19.29 -83.80
N ASN A 833 1.45 -19.91 -84.70
CA ASN A 833 2.01 -20.91 -85.62
C ASN A 833 3.10 -20.31 -86.52
N GLU A 834 2.90 -19.07 -86.96
CA GLU A 834 3.88 -18.35 -87.77
C GLU A 834 5.07 -17.92 -86.90
N LEU A 835 4.82 -17.23 -85.78
CA LEU A 835 5.86 -16.74 -84.87
C LEU A 835 6.78 -17.85 -84.34
N LEU A 836 6.21 -18.98 -83.89
CA LEU A 836 6.98 -20.08 -83.29
C LEU A 836 7.76 -20.89 -84.34
N SER A 837 7.43 -20.80 -85.63
CA SER A 837 8.12 -21.56 -86.68
C SER A 837 9.58 -21.11 -86.93
N TYR A 838 9.93 -19.90 -86.49
CA TYR A 838 11.27 -19.33 -86.63
C TYR A 838 12.14 -19.46 -85.38
N ILE A 839 11.64 -20.14 -84.34
CA ILE A 839 12.39 -20.39 -83.10
C ILE A 839 12.97 -21.82 -83.17
N PRO A 840 14.28 -21.99 -83.45
CA PRO A 840 14.90 -23.30 -83.46
C PRO A 840 14.93 -23.90 -82.04
N GLU A 841 14.73 -25.22 -81.94
CA GLU A 841 14.84 -26.01 -80.69
C GLU A 841 13.78 -25.71 -79.61
N LEU A 842 12.63 -25.15 -79.98
CA LEU A 842 11.52 -24.92 -79.04
C LEU A 842 10.94 -26.24 -78.48
N PRO A 843 10.77 -26.40 -77.15
CA PRO A 843 10.14 -27.59 -76.57
C PRO A 843 8.69 -27.79 -77.04
N GLU A 844 8.32 -29.03 -77.38
CA GLU A 844 6.94 -29.38 -77.81
C GLU A 844 5.89 -29.03 -76.75
N ALA A 845 6.25 -29.08 -75.46
CA ALA A 845 5.38 -28.67 -74.36
C ALA A 845 5.00 -27.18 -74.44
N SER A 846 5.97 -26.31 -74.72
CA SER A 846 5.75 -24.87 -74.87
C SER A 846 4.93 -24.56 -76.13
N LYS A 847 5.21 -25.24 -77.24
CA LYS A 847 4.41 -25.10 -78.47
C LYS A 847 2.94 -25.52 -78.24
N HIS A 848 2.72 -26.62 -77.52
CA HIS A 848 1.38 -27.08 -77.17
C HIS A 848 0.63 -26.07 -76.27
N PHE A 849 1.33 -25.46 -75.30
CA PHE A 849 0.75 -24.45 -74.41
C PHE A 849 0.08 -23.30 -75.20
N TYR A 850 0.86 -22.55 -76.01
CA TYR A 850 0.32 -21.40 -76.75
C TYR A 850 -0.81 -21.79 -77.71
N LEU A 851 -0.71 -22.94 -78.37
CA LEU A 851 -1.71 -23.40 -79.34
C LEU A 851 -3.00 -23.90 -78.66
N SER A 852 -2.94 -24.32 -77.39
CA SER A 852 -4.09 -24.81 -76.62
C SER A 852 -4.92 -23.72 -75.92
N CYS A 853 -4.35 -22.53 -75.71
CA CYS A 853 -5.00 -21.41 -75.04
C CYS A 853 -6.29 -20.92 -75.75
N PRO A 854 -7.33 -20.45 -75.04
CA PRO A 854 -8.63 -20.10 -75.63
C PRO A 854 -8.64 -18.82 -76.51
N GLY A 855 -7.71 -17.89 -76.33
CA GLY A 855 -7.58 -16.68 -77.16
C GLY A 855 -6.39 -15.82 -76.72
N LEU A 856 -6.35 -14.56 -77.14
CA LEU A 856 -5.31 -13.60 -76.75
C LEU A 856 -5.93 -12.22 -76.52
N ALA A 857 -5.73 -11.64 -75.34
CA ALA A 857 -5.93 -10.20 -75.12
C ALA A 857 -4.57 -9.58 -74.82
N ALA A 858 -4.11 -8.69 -75.68
CA ALA A 858 -2.82 -8.01 -75.57
C ALA A 858 -3.02 -6.51 -75.56
N THR A 859 -2.20 -5.84 -74.76
CA THR A 859 -2.14 -4.38 -74.73
C THR A 859 -0.71 -3.95 -74.98
N THR A 860 -0.49 -3.04 -75.92
CA THR A 860 0.84 -2.57 -76.34
C THR A 860 0.95 -1.06 -76.20
N VAL A 861 2.05 -0.61 -75.60
CA VAL A 861 2.43 0.80 -75.46
C VAL A 861 3.65 1.12 -76.32
N LEU A 862 3.64 2.29 -76.95
CA LEU A 862 4.50 2.61 -78.08
C LEU A 862 5.38 3.84 -77.78
N PHE A 863 6.70 3.70 -77.94
CA PHE A 863 7.67 4.80 -77.89
C PHE A 863 8.56 4.79 -79.13
N ASP A 864 9.36 5.84 -79.34
CA ASP A 864 10.10 6.04 -80.59
C ASP A 864 10.97 4.83 -81.00
N ASN A 865 11.73 4.25 -80.06
CA ASN A 865 12.69 3.18 -80.37
C ASN A 865 12.40 1.85 -79.65
N VAL A 866 11.31 1.79 -78.86
CA VAL A 866 10.92 0.60 -78.11
C VAL A 866 9.41 0.59 -77.88
N SER A 867 8.79 -0.59 -77.87
CA SER A 867 7.42 -0.81 -77.41
C SER A 867 7.40 -1.82 -76.28
N LEU A 868 6.45 -1.71 -75.35
CA LEU A 868 6.24 -2.69 -74.26
C LEU A 868 4.83 -3.24 -74.39
N TYR A 869 4.63 -4.54 -74.21
CA TYR A 869 3.33 -5.17 -74.26
C TYR A 869 3.14 -6.18 -73.13
N ILE A 870 1.89 -6.37 -72.75
CA ILE A 870 1.44 -7.44 -71.85
C ILE A 870 0.28 -8.19 -72.51
N GLU A 871 0.16 -9.48 -72.21
CA GLU A 871 -0.89 -10.31 -72.78
C GLU A 871 -1.42 -11.34 -71.79
N ASN A 872 -2.70 -11.69 -71.96
CA ASN A 872 -3.33 -12.83 -71.30
C ASN A 872 -4.00 -13.72 -72.33
N PHE A 873 -3.87 -15.02 -72.13
CA PHE A 873 -4.38 -16.07 -72.98
C PHE A 873 -5.84 -16.44 -72.69
N SER A 874 -6.48 -15.74 -71.76
CA SER A 874 -7.90 -15.89 -71.41
C SER A 874 -8.84 -15.07 -72.31
N SER A 875 -8.31 -14.20 -73.19
CA SER A 875 -9.09 -13.27 -74.04
C SER A 875 -9.98 -12.30 -73.23
N ILE A 876 -9.57 -11.98 -72.00
CA ILE A 876 -10.26 -10.99 -71.16
C ILE A 876 -9.58 -9.63 -71.39
N PRO A 877 -10.27 -8.62 -71.95
CA PRO A 877 -9.70 -7.30 -72.13
C PRO A 877 -9.29 -6.67 -70.79
N TYR A 878 -8.14 -6.00 -70.76
CA TYR A 878 -7.68 -5.24 -69.61
C TYR A 878 -8.57 -4.00 -69.38
N SER A 879 -8.83 -3.70 -68.10
CA SER A 879 -9.58 -2.51 -67.68
C SER A 879 -8.81 -1.20 -67.96
N ASP A 880 -9.52 -0.07 -67.98
CA ASP A 880 -8.91 1.25 -68.17
C ASP A 880 -7.84 1.58 -67.13
N GLU A 881 -7.98 1.08 -65.89
CA GLU A 881 -6.98 1.25 -64.83
C GLU A 881 -5.70 0.46 -65.14
N GLU A 882 -5.83 -0.81 -65.51
CA GLU A 882 -4.70 -1.68 -65.88
C GLU A 882 -3.94 -1.14 -67.09
N ASN A 883 -4.67 -0.65 -68.11
CA ASN A 883 -4.07 -0.02 -69.28
C ASN A 883 -3.28 1.25 -68.92
N LYS A 884 -3.78 2.08 -67.99
CA LYS A 884 -3.04 3.26 -67.48
C LYS A 884 -1.78 2.86 -66.70
N ILE A 885 -1.80 1.75 -65.97
CA ILE A 885 -0.62 1.23 -65.27
C ILE A 885 0.45 0.81 -66.29
N LEU A 886 0.07 0.10 -67.35
CA LEU A 886 1.00 -0.29 -68.41
C LEU A 886 1.67 0.91 -69.08
N MET A 887 0.93 1.98 -69.36
CA MET A 887 1.49 3.24 -69.90
C MET A 887 2.60 3.81 -69.01
N ARG A 888 2.48 3.70 -67.68
CA ARG A 888 3.52 4.16 -66.74
C ARG A 888 4.75 3.25 -66.78
N PHE A 889 4.55 1.93 -66.83
CA PHE A 889 5.66 0.97 -67.00
C PHE A 889 6.39 1.19 -68.32
N GLY A 890 5.66 1.47 -69.40
CA GLY A 890 6.23 1.82 -70.70
C GLY A 890 7.21 2.98 -70.63
N LYS A 891 6.85 4.07 -69.95
CA LYS A 891 7.73 5.25 -69.78
C LYS A 891 9.02 4.92 -69.02
N VAL A 892 8.94 4.08 -67.99
CA VAL A 892 10.13 3.60 -67.26
C VAL A 892 10.98 2.67 -68.15
N PHE A 893 10.33 1.81 -68.92
CA PHE A 893 11.00 0.90 -69.82
C PHE A 893 11.72 1.62 -70.97
N GLN A 894 11.20 2.76 -71.44
CA GLN A 894 11.90 3.63 -72.39
C GLN A 894 13.26 4.08 -71.85
N GLN A 895 13.33 4.47 -70.57
CA GLN A 895 14.60 4.83 -69.91
C GLN A 895 15.54 3.62 -69.79
N THR A 896 14.97 2.44 -69.54
CA THR A 896 15.71 1.17 -69.52
C THR A 896 16.40 0.91 -70.84
N TYR A 897 15.69 1.13 -71.94
CA TYR A 897 16.25 0.94 -73.27
C TYR A 897 17.37 1.96 -73.57
N THR A 898 17.23 3.21 -73.14
CA THR A 898 18.33 4.19 -73.25
C THR A 898 19.58 3.74 -72.47
N ARG A 899 19.42 3.25 -71.24
CA ARG A 899 20.53 2.73 -70.42
C ARG A 899 21.23 1.54 -71.09
N PHE A 900 20.46 0.64 -71.69
CA PHE A 900 21.00 -0.48 -72.46
C PHE A 900 21.93 -0.01 -73.60
N LEU A 901 21.52 1.02 -74.36
CA LEU A 901 22.33 1.58 -75.44
C LEU A 901 23.64 2.22 -74.92
N ASP A 902 23.59 2.90 -73.77
CA ASP A 902 24.78 3.51 -73.16
C ASP A 902 25.80 2.46 -72.67
N LEU A 903 25.32 1.36 -72.08
CA LEU A 903 26.19 0.25 -71.64
C LEU A 903 26.91 -0.40 -72.81
N GLN A 904 26.23 -0.62 -73.94
CA GLN A 904 26.89 -1.15 -75.16
C GLN A 904 28.05 -0.27 -75.62
N ARG A 905 27.88 1.07 -75.57
CA ARG A 905 28.95 2.02 -75.94
C ARG A 905 30.13 1.95 -74.97
N ALA A 906 29.87 1.88 -73.66
CA ALA A 906 30.90 1.79 -72.63
C ALA A 906 31.70 0.48 -72.71
N GLU A 907 31.04 -0.65 -72.94
CA GLU A 907 31.68 -1.96 -73.13
C GLU A 907 32.64 -1.96 -74.32
N ALA A 908 32.25 -1.34 -75.44
CA ALA A 908 33.11 -1.20 -76.61
C ALA A 908 34.36 -0.36 -76.31
N GLN A 909 34.23 0.73 -75.55
CA GLN A 909 35.34 1.60 -75.19
C GLN A 909 36.33 0.94 -74.22
N ASN A 910 35.84 0.20 -73.22
CA ASN A 910 36.71 -0.50 -72.26
C ASN A 910 37.61 -1.55 -72.93
N LYS A 911 37.10 -2.25 -73.95
CA LYS A 911 37.90 -3.21 -74.74
C LYS A 911 39.08 -2.53 -75.44
N ILE A 912 38.91 -1.30 -75.90
CA ILE A 912 39.98 -0.53 -76.57
C ILE A 912 41.05 -0.12 -75.56
N ILE A 913 40.66 0.38 -74.38
CA ILE A 913 41.59 0.82 -73.33
C ILE A 913 42.45 -0.34 -72.82
N GLN A 914 41.84 -1.51 -72.58
CA GLN A 914 42.57 -2.68 -72.09
C GLN A 914 43.68 -3.10 -73.05
N ALA A 915 43.40 -3.14 -74.35
CA ALA A 915 44.40 -3.49 -75.37
C ALA A 915 45.58 -2.50 -75.41
N GLU A 916 45.36 -1.22 -75.09
CA GLU A 916 46.42 -0.22 -75.03
C GLU A 916 47.32 -0.36 -73.78
N ASN A 917 46.73 -0.68 -72.63
CA ASN A 917 47.49 -0.92 -71.38
C ASN A 917 48.40 -2.15 -71.50
N ASP A 918 47.89 -3.26 -72.05
CA ASP A 918 48.66 -4.49 -72.23
C ASP A 918 49.91 -4.26 -73.10
N ARG A 919 49.82 -3.36 -74.10
CA ARG A 919 50.97 -2.95 -74.92
C ARG A 919 52.03 -2.20 -74.10
N LYS A 920 51.63 -1.24 -73.26
CA LYS A 920 52.54 -0.41 -72.45
C LYS A 920 53.32 -1.24 -71.42
N THR A 921 52.66 -2.19 -70.76
CA THR A 921 53.31 -3.07 -69.78
C THR A 921 54.46 -3.87 -70.38
N LYS A 922 54.31 -4.34 -71.63
CA LYS A 922 55.34 -5.11 -72.32
C LYS A 922 56.63 -4.29 -72.57
N GLU A 923 56.49 -3.02 -72.94
CA GLU A 923 57.63 -2.13 -73.20
C GLU A 923 58.44 -1.81 -71.93
N LEU A 924 57.79 -1.73 -70.75
CA LEU A 924 58.47 -1.48 -69.46
C LEU A 924 59.27 -2.68 -68.95
N GLU A 925 58.78 -3.91 -69.14
CA GLU A 925 59.51 -5.13 -68.75
C GLU A 925 60.80 -5.31 -69.58
N GLU A 926 60.79 -4.91 -70.85
CA GLU A 926 62.01 -4.95 -71.67
C GLU A 926 63.11 -3.99 -71.14
N ALA A 927 62.72 -2.81 -70.67
CA ALA A 927 63.65 -1.85 -70.07
C ALA A 927 64.25 -2.34 -68.74
N ARG A 928 63.47 -3.05 -67.92
CA ARG A 928 63.91 -3.70 -66.68
C ARG A 928 65.06 -4.67 -66.92
N GLN A 929 64.89 -5.57 -67.89
CA GLN A 929 65.87 -6.60 -68.20
C GLN A 929 67.21 -6.00 -68.67
N LEU A 930 67.16 -4.90 -69.43
CA LEU A 930 68.35 -4.18 -69.85
C LEU A 930 69.14 -3.64 -68.66
N GLN A 931 68.47 -2.99 -67.70
CA GLN A 931 69.14 -2.42 -66.53
C GLN A 931 69.79 -3.49 -65.64
N LEU A 932 69.07 -4.57 -65.33
CA LEU A 932 69.60 -5.68 -64.53
C LEU A 932 70.86 -6.29 -65.16
N SER A 933 70.96 -6.28 -66.50
CA SER A 933 72.13 -6.78 -67.21
C SER A 933 73.42 -5.96 -66.97
N MET A 934 73.30 -4.70 -66.54
CA MET A 934 74.42 -3.78 -66.31
C MET A 934 75.07 -3.92 -64.92
N LEU A 935 74.40 -4.59 -63.97
CA LEU A 935 74.92 -4.82 -62.63
C LEU A 935 76.00 -5.93 -62.61
N PRO A 936 76.89 -5.95 -61.61
CA PRO A 936 77.93 -6.97 -61.49
C PRO A 936 77.34 -8.38 -61.40
N LYS A 937 77.66 -9.23 -62.39
CA LYS A 937 77.20 -10.64 -62.40
C LYS A 937 78.02 -11.56 -61.49
N LYS A 938 79.20 -11.11 -61.06
CA LYS A 938 80.10 -11.86 -60.17
C LYS A 938 80.66 -10.90 -59.12
N LEU A 939 80.66 -11.35 -57.87
CA LEU A 939 81.28 -10.62 -56.77
C LEU A 939 82.81 -10.81 -56.78
N PRO A 940 83.58 -9.79 -56.39
CA PRO A 940 85.03 -9.91 -56.24
C PRO A 940 85.41 -10.98 -55.20
N GLN A 941 86.38 -11.83 -55.53
CA GLN A 941 86.93 -12.83 -54.63
C GLN A 941 88.32 -12.41 -54.18
N LEU A 942 88.44 -11.94 -52.94
CA LEU A 942 89.70 -11.56 -52.32
C LEU A 942 89.92 -12.43 -51.08
N PRO A 943 91.13 -13.01 -50.85
CA PRO A 943 91.37 -13.93 -49.73
C PRO A 943 91.01 -13.34 -48.36
N ASN A 944 91.25 -12.03 -48.20
CA ASN A 944 91.08 -11.29 -46.95
C ASN A 944 89.68 -10.66 -46.79
N LEU A 945 88.73 -10.85 -47.73
CA LEU A 945 87.40 -10.24 -47.66
C LEU A 945 86.27 -11.24 -47.96
N ASP A 946 85.18 -11.16 -47.20
CA ASP A 946 83.89 -11.81 -47.50
C ASP A 946 82.89 -10.77 -47.99
N ILE A 947 82.28 -10.98 -49.16
CA ILE A 947 81.40 -9.96 -49.76
C ILE A 947 80.10 -10.60 -50.20
N ALA A 948 78.98 -9.97 -49.84
CA ALA A 948 77.64 -10.37 -50.25
C ALA A 948 76.82 -9.12 -50.57
N VAL A 949 75.90 -9.24 -51.52
CA VAL A 949 74.99 -8.17 -51.94
C VAL A 949 73.56 -8.69 -52.05
N TYR A 950 72.61 -7.82 -51.77
CA TYR A 950 71.21 -8.00 -52.12
C TYR A 950 70.66 -6.72 -52.72
N MET A 951 69.84 -6.86 -53.76
CA MET A 951 69.12 -5.78 -54.41
C MET A 951 67.74 -6.27 -54.83
N LYS A 952 66.68 -5.51 -54.51
CA LYS A 952 65.31 -5.71 -55.00
C LYS A 952 64.75 -4.37 -55.48
N THR A 953 64.28 -4.32 -56.73
CA THR A 953 63.67 -3.10 -57.27
C THR A 953 62.20 -2.97 -56.85
N ALA A 954 61.72 -1.75 -56.62
CA ALA A 954 60.32 -1.43 -56.32
C ALA A 954 59.44 -1.30 -57.55
N THR A 955 60.01 -0.81 -58.66
CA THR A 955 59.32 -0.68 -59.95
C THR A 955 59.97 -1.55 -61.01
N GLU A 956 59.44 -1.52 -62.23
CA GLU A 956 59.99 -2.26 -63.37
C GLU A 956 61.47 -1.91 -63.56
N VAL A 957 61.85 -0.63 -63.53
CA VAL A 957 63.24 -0.15 -63.67
C VAL A 957 63.66 0.55 -62.36
N GLY A 958 64.70 0.04 -61.70
CA GLY A 958 65.17 0.55 -60.40
C GLY A 958 66.01 1.83 -60.47
N GLY A 959 66.19 2.50 -59.34
CA GLY A 959 67.13 3.61 -59.12
C GLY A 959 68.43 3.18 -58.42
N ASP A 960 68.44 2.03 -57.74
CA ASP A 960 69.60 1.54 -56.99
C ASP A 960 70.73 1.00 -57.89
N TYR A 961 71.96 1.17 -57.42
CA TYR A 961 73.18 0.78 -58.12
C TYR A 961 74.27 0.29 -57.16
N TYR A 962 75.00 -0.74 -57.57
CA TYR A 962 76.25 -1.10 -56.94
C TYR A 962 77.28 -1.60 -57.96
N ASP A 963 78.55 -1.39 -57.69
CA ASP A 963 79.64 -1.94 -58.49
C ASP A 963 80.94 -2.13 -57.68
N PHE A 964 81.80 -2.99 -58.21
CA PHE A 964 83.05 -3.40 -57.58
C PHE A 964 84.20 -3.27 -58.57
N ASN A 965 85.36 -2.82 -58.08
CA ASN A 965 86.58 -2.78 -58.87
C ASN A 965 87.78 -3.17 -58.00
N ILE A 966 88.67 -4.03 -58.52
CA ILE A 966 89.93 -4.39 -57.87
C ILE A 966 91.05 -3.80 -58.71
N ASP A 967 91.90 -2.96 -58.10
CA ASP A 967 93.06 -2.40 -58.80
C ASP A 967 94.26 -3.39 -58.83
N GLY A 968 95.32 -3.03 -59.56
CA GLY A 968 96.51 -3.86 -59.70
C GLY A 968 97.28 -4.12 -58.39
N ASN A 969 96.98 -3.38 -57.33
CA ASN A 969 97.60 -3.52 -56.01
C ASN A 969 96.73 -4.36 -55.04
N GLY A 970 95.58 -4.86 -55.49
CA GLY A 970 94.63 -5.61 -54.67
C GLY A 970 93.72 -4.74 -53.81
N THR A 971 93.63 -3.43 -54.06
CA THR A 971 92.68 -2.55 -53.38
C THR A 971 91.29 -2.76 -53.96
N LEU A 972 90.33 -3.09 -53.11
CA LEU A 972 88.92 -3.17 -53.50
C LEU A 972 88.27 -1.80 -53.39
N THR A 973 87.68 -1.32 -54.48
CA THR A 973 86.74 -0.18 -54.47
C THR A 973 85.31 -0.70 -54.62
N VAL A 974 84.44 -0.30 -53.70
CA VAL A 974 83.01 -0.61 -53.70
C VAL A 974 82.24 0.70 -53.79
N VAL A 975 81.26 0.76 -54.70
CA VAL A 975 80.29 1.85 -54.73
C VAL A 975 78.88 1.30 -54.58
N VAL A 976 78.07 1.98 -53.80
CA VAL A 976 76.63 1.75 -53.69
C VAL A 976 75.96 3.10 -53.81
N GLY A 977 74.93 3.21 -54.62
CA GLY A 977 74.19 4.44 -54.77
C GLY A 977 72.75 4.19 -55.06
N ASP A 978 71.99 5.25 -54.93
CA ASP A 978 70.57 5.31 -55.19
C ASP A 978 70.34 6.56 -56.05
N ALA A 979 69.59 6.42 -57.14
CA ALA A 979 69.24 7.55 -58.00
C ALA A 979 67.90 8.12 -57.52
N THR A 980 67.82 9.44 -57.33
CA THR A 980 66.58 10.05 -56.81
C THR A 980 65.38 9.79 -57.74
N GLY A 981 64.34 9.17 -57.19
CA GLY A 981 63.13 8.75 -57.91
C GLY A 981 63.23 7.32 -58.45
N HIS A 982 62.12 6.75 -58.95
CA HIS A 982 62.07 5.37 -59.44
C HIS A 982 61.59 5.31 -60.90
N GLY A 983 61.76 4.17 -61.58
CA GLY A 983 61.35 3.97 -62.97
C GLY A 983 62.40 4.42 -63.99
N MET A 984 61.99 4.59 -65.24
CA MET A 984 62.89 4.75 -66.40
C MET A 984 63.93 5.87 -66.26
N MET A 985 63.57 7.01 -65.64
CA MET A 985 64.48 8.14 -65.44
C MET A 985 65.61 7.81 -64.44
N SER A 986 65.31 7.07 -63.39
CA SER A 986 66.29 6.60 -62.39
C SER A 986 67.24 5.55 -63.00
N GLY A 987 66.70 4.63 -63.81
CA GLY A 987 67.52 3.67 -64.55
C GLY A 987 68.49 4.30 -65.55
N MET A 988 68.16 5.48 -66.10
CA MET A 988 69.10 6.27 -66.91
C MET A 988 70.28 6.78 -66.09
N MET A 989 70.03 7.26 -64.86
CA MET A 989 71.09 7.69 -63.94
C MET A 989 72.03 6.53 -63.58
N VAL A 990 71.47 5.34 -63.31
CA VAL A 990 72.26 4.12 -63.07
C VAL A 990 73.18 3.79 -64.26
N SER A 991 72.67 3.91 -65.49
CA SER A 991 73.43 3.67 -66.72
C SER A 991 74.60 4.67 -66.90
N ILE A 992 74.36 5.95 -66.56
CA ILE A 992 75.39 7.00 -66.57
C ILE A 992 76.46 6.73 -65.51
N MET A 993 76.05 6.42 -64.28
CA MET A 993 76.96 6.12 -63.18
C MET A 993 77.82 4.88 -63.46
N LYS A 994 77.23 3.84 -64.05
CA LYS A 994 77.96 2.66 -64.53
C LYS A 994 79.05 3.02 -65.53
N SER A 995 78.73 3.89 -66.48
CA SER A 995 79.67 4.35 -67.49
C SER A 995 80.85 5.13 -66.86
N PHE A 996 80.57 6.01 -65.90
CA PHE A 996 81.62 6.72 -65.16
C PHE A 996 82.49 5.79 -64.33
N PHE A 997 81.89 4.83 -63.61
CA PHE A 997 82.63 3.87 -62.80
C PHE A 997 83.53 2.99 -63.68
N ILE A 998 83.01 2.48 -64.82
CA ILE A 998 83.81 1.71 -65.80
C ILE A 998 85.00 2.51 -66.32
N SER A 999 84.77 3.77 -66.69
CA SER A 999 85.79 4.61 -67.31
C SER A 999 86.98 4.91 -66.39
N ASN A 1000 86.80 4.79 -65.06
CA ASN A 1000 87.83 5.06 -64.05
C ASN A 1000 88.46 3.80 -63.43
N ARG A 1001 88.14 2.59 -63.93
CA ARG A 1001 88.52 1.30 -63.29
C ARG A 1001 90.01 1.06 -63.07
N ASN A 1002 90.90 1.64 -63.89
CA ASN A 1002 92.32 1.31 -63.83
C ASN A 1002 93.03 1.84 -62.56
N SER A 1003 92.53 2.91 -61.94
CA SER A 1003 93.03 3.45 -60.68
C SER A 1003 92.04 4.50 -60.17
N ILE A 1004 91.11 4.09 -59.31
CA ILE A 1004 90.12 5.02 -58.76
C ILE A 1004 90.76 5.79 -57.60
N ASP A 1005 90.98 7.09 -57.75
CA ASP A 1005 91.11 8.00 -56.61
C ASP A 1005 89.70 8.38 -56.16
N LEU A 1006 89.30 7.94 -54.96
CA LEU A 1006 87.91 8.07 -54.51
C LEU A 1006 87.45 9.53 -54.42
N LYS A 1007 88.33 10.45 -54.03
CA LYS A 1007 87.97 11.87 -53.93
C LYS A 1007 87.79 12.48 -55.31
N GLN A 1008 88.76 12.28 -56.20
CA GLN A 1008 88.69 12.81 -57.56
C GLN A 1008 87.52 12.19 -58.34
N PHE A 1009 87.25 10.90 -58.15
CA PHE A 1009 86.12 10.22 -58.79
C PHE A 1009 84.79 10.87 -58.40
N PHE A 1010 84.56 11.12 -57.10
CA PHE A 1010 83.33 11.77 -56.64
C PHE A 1010 83.21 13.22 -57.13
N GLU A 1011 84.28 14.01 -57.04
CA GLU A 1011 84.29 15.42 -57.48
C GLU A 1011 84.08 15.54 -59.00
N ASN A 1012 84.75 14.72 -59.81
CA ASN A 1012 84.60 14.70 -61.26
C ASN A 1012 83.21 14.22 -61.67
N THR A 1013 82.72 13.13 -61.08
CA THR A 1013 81.39 12.58 -61.37
C THR A 1013 80.30 13.58 -61.03
N ASN A 1014 80.38 14.26 -59.88
CA ASN A 1014 79.43 15.31 -59.49
C ASN A 1014 79.39 16.45 -60.52
N ASN A 1015 80.55 16.93 -60.97
CA ASN A 1015 80.62 18.00 -61.96
C ASN A 1015 80.07 17.56 -63.33
N SER A 1016 80.42 16.35 -63.80
CA SER A 1016 79.92 15.80 -65.06
C SER A 1016 78.40 15.58 -65.03
N LEU A 1017 77.84 15.05 -63.95
CA LEU A 1017 76.38 14.92 -63.79
C LEU A 1017 75.69 16.27 -63.82
N LYS A 1018 76.28 17.31 -63.19
CA LYS A 1018 75.70 18.65 -63.21
C LYS A 1018 75.74 19.28 -64.61
N GLU A 1019 76.82 19.03 -65.37
CA GLU A 1019 76.95 19.50 -66.75
C GLU A 1019 75.95 18.84 -67.71
N MET A 1020 75.50 17.61 -67.43
CA MET A 1020 74.48 16.91 -68.20
C MET A 1020 73.05 17.49 -68.06
N GLN A 1021 72.81 18.42 -67.11
CA GLN A 1021 71.53 19.10 -66.91
C GLN A 1021 70.31 18.16 -66.71
N LEU A 1022 70.49 17.06 -65.98
CA LEU A 1022 69.45 16.04 -65.72
C LEU A 1022 68.31 16.51 -64.78
N GLY A 1023 68.10 17.82 -64.63
CA GLY A 1023 67.06 18.41 -63.79
C GLY A 1023 67.24 18.10 -62.31
N ARG A 1024 66.24 17.41 -61.73
CA ARG A 1024 66.23 17.01 -60.31
C ARG A 1024 66.87 15.65 -60.05
N LEU A 1025 67.27 14.91 -61.09
CA LEU A 1025 67.92 13.62 -60.93
C LEU A 1025 69.33 13.81 -60.36
N MET A 1026 69.55 13.22 -59.20
CA MET A 1026 70.82 13.20 -58.48
C MET A 1026 71.15 11.76 -58.09
N MET A 1027 72.40 11.50 -57.74
CA MET A 1027 72.83 10.20 -57.26
C MET A 1027 73.47 10.33 -55.87
N PRO A 1028 72.70 10.09 -54.79
CA PRO A 1028 73.26 9.55 -53.56
C PRO A 1028 74.27 8.43 -53.86
N LEU A 1029 75.54 8.58 -53.47
CA LEU A 1029 76.56 7.53 -53.66
C LEU A 1029 77.46 7.41 -52.44
N ILE A 1030 77.76 6.19 -52.02
CA ILE A 1030 78.78 5.88 -51.03
C ILE A 1030 79.87 5.04 -51.67
N GLY A 1031 81.11 5.43 -51.41
CA GLY A 1031 82.31 4.81 -51.95
C GLY A 1031 83.22 4.34 -50.83
N VAL A 1032 83.74 3.12 -50.95
CA VAL A 1032 84.63 2.51 -49.97
C VAL A 1032 85.82 1.88 -50.68
N GLN A 1033 87.03 2.23 -50.27
CA GLN A 1033 88.28 1.59 -50.69
C GLN A 1033 88.88 0.81 -49.54
N ILE A 1034 89.20 -0.46 -49.77
CA ILE A 1034 89.76 -1.37 -48.77
C ILE A 1034 91.06 -1.94 -49.32
N ASN A 1035 92.17 -1.62 -48.67
CA ASN A 1035 93.47 -2.23 -48.91
C ASN A 1035 93.83 -3.14 -47.71
N SER A 1036 95.09 -3.59 -47.57
CA SER A 1036 95.48 -4.53 -46.50
C SER A 1036 95.54 -3.94 -45.09
N ASP A 1037 95.63 -2.62 -44.93
CA ASP A 1037 95.90 -1.95 -43.64
C ASP A 1037 94.82 -0.95 -43.20
N ARG A 1038 93.96 -0.48 -44.12
CA ARG A 1038 92.96 0.55 -43.85
C ARG A 1038 91.77 0.49 -44.80
N LEU A 1039 90.68 1.10 -44.35
CA LEU A 1039 89.51 1.39 -45.17
C LEU A 1039 89.38 2.91 -45.32
N ILE A 1040 89.16 3.40 -46.53
CA ILE A 1040 88.85 4.80 -46.82
C ILE A 1040 87.43 4.87 -47.35
N ALA A 1041 86.58 5.69 -46.74
CA ALA A 1041 85.20 5.88 -47.16
C ALA A 1041 84.89 7.35 -47.47
N THR A 1042 84.00 7.57 -48.42
CA THR A 1042 83.31 8.84 -48.63
C THR A 1042 81.85 8.58 -48.93
N ASN A 1043 80.99 9.47 -48.47
CA ASN A 1043 79.55 9.34 -48.63
C ASN A 1043 78.99 10.68 -49.14
N ALA A 1044 78.34 10.63 -50.29
CA ALA A 1044 77.65 11.71 -50.98
C ALA A 1044 76.13 11.49 -50.91
N GLY A 1045 75.55 11.57 -49.71
CA GLY A 1045 74.09 11.57 -49.52
C GLY A 1045 73.41 10.22 -49.36
N MET A 1046 74.14 9.10 -49.33
CA MET A 1046 73.59 7.78 -48.96
C MET A 1046 73.39 7.66 -47.44
N PRO A 1047 72.62 6.66 -46.97
CA PRO A 1047 72.64 6.25 -45.57
C PRO A 1047 74.06 6.03 -45.02
N SER A 1048 74.21 6.27 -43.71
CA SER A 1048 75.50 6.09 -43.03
C SER A 1048 76.02 4.66 -43.17
N LEU A 1049 77.30 4.50 -43.52
CA LEU A 1049 77.97 3.20 -43.50
C LEU A 1049 78.02 2.70 -42.05
N LEU A 1050 77.50 1.50 -41.83
CA LEU A 1050 77.55 0.85 -40.53
C LEU A 1050 78.77 -0.08 -40.47
N TYR A 1051 79.47 -0.08 -39.34
CA TYR A 1051 80.56 -1.02 -39.11
C TYR A 1051 80.43 -1.65 -37.72
N PHE A 1052 80.82 -2.91 -37.62
CA PHE A 1052 80.87 -3.68 -36.39
C PHE A 1052 82.33 -4.05 -36.09
N ARG A 1053 82.78 -3.67 -34.90
CA ARG A 1053 84.11 -3.98 -34.38
C ARG A 1053 84.09 -5.30 -33.65
N ASN A 1054 84.74 -6.32 -34.22
CA ASN A 1054 84.68 -7.66 -33.66
C ASN A 1054 85.35 -7.75 -32.28
N LYS A 1055 86.51 -7.10 -32.09
CA LYS A 1055 87.21 -7.16 -30.79
C LYS A 1055 86.48 -6.45 -29.65
N SER A 1056 85.89 -5.28 -29.92
CA SER A 1056 85.20 -4.48 -28.89
C SER A 1056 83.70 -4.77 -28.79
N GLN A 1057 83.15 -5.57 -29.72
CA GLN A 1057 81.72 -5.92 -29.78
C GLN A 1057 80.81 -4.68 -29.91
N LYS A 1058 81.31 -3.62 -30.56
CA LYS A 1058 80.60 -2.35 -30.74
C LYS A 1058 80.28 -2.12 -32.21
N ALA A 1059 79.04 -1.73 -32.49
CA ALA A 1059 78.64 -1.17 -33.78
C ALA A 1059 78.82 0.35 -33.75
N GLY A 1060 79.17 0.94 -34.90
CA GLY A 1060 79.29 2.38 -35.09
C GLY A 1060 78.92 2.79 -36.50
N GLU A 1061 78.81 4.10 -36.71
CA GLU A 1061 78.36 4.69 -37.97
C GLU A 1061 79.41 5.64 -38.54
N PHE A 1062 79.51 5.67 -39.86
CA PHE A 1062 80.19 6.72 -40.61
C PHE A 1062 79.16 7.74 -41.07
N VAL A 1063 78.98 8.79 -40.26
CA VAL A 1063 78.12 9.93 -40.60
C VAL A 1063 78.92 10.93 -41.43
N SER A 1064 78.36 11.33 -42.56
CA SER A 1064 78.92 12.35 -43.46
C SER A 1064 77.78 13.20 -44.01
N ASN A 1065 77.94 14.53 -43.98
CA ASN A 1065 76.90 15.49 -44.38
C ASN A 1065 77.22 16.11 -45.76
N ASN A 1066 77.47 15.29 -46.78
CA ASN A 1066 77.74 15.78 -48.13
C ASN A 1066 76.46 15.74 -49.00
N LEU A 1067 76.39 16.61 -50.00
CA LEU A 1067 75.31 16.61 -50.99
C LEU A 1067 75.43 15.42 -51.96
N PRO A 1068 74.30 14.86 -52.44
CA PRO A 1068 74.28 13.91 -53.55
C PRO A 1068 75.06 14.36 -54.78
N LEU A 1069 75.62 13.41 -55.53
CA LEU A 1069 76.30 13.71 -56.79
C LEU A 1069 75.29 14.29 -57.81
N GLY A 1070 75.71 15.32 -58.55
CA GLY A 1070 74.85 16.07 -59.47
C GLY A 1070 74.05 17.19 -58.80
N GLY A 1071 74.13 17.33 -57.47
CA GLY A 1071 73.45 18.39 -56.72
C GLY A 1071 73.99 19.78 -57.05
N MET A 1072 75.29 20.00 -56.78
CA MET A 1072 75.93 21.31 -56.92
C MET A 1072 77.34 21.19 -57.51
N LYS A 1073 77.65 21.98 -58.55
CA LYS A 1073 78.98 21.99 -59.18
C LYS A 1073 80.04 22.48 -58.16
N GLY A 1074 81.19 21.83 -58.12
CA GLY A 1074 82.31 22.20 -57.24
C GLY A 1074 82.20 21.70 -55.78
N THR A 1075 81.22 20.85 -55.45
CA THR A 1075 81.15 20.22 -54.13
C THR A 1075 82.40 19.40 -53.85
N GLN A 1076 83.02 19.64 -52.69
CA GLN A 1076 84.17 18.87 -52.20
C GLN A 1076 83.69 17.74 -51.29
N TYR A 1077 84.22 16.53 -51.51
CA TYR A 1077 83.84 15.35 -50.75
C TYR A 1077 84.92 14.97 -49.74
N VAL A 1078 84.52 14.77 -48.49
CA VAL A 1078 85.43 14.43 -47.38
C VAL A 1078 85.70 12.93 -47.39
N LEU A 1079 87.00 12.57 -47.39
CA LEU A 1079 87.45 11.19 -47.16
C LEU A 1079 87.65 10.96 -45.66
N LYS A 1080 87.23 9.80 -45.17
CA LYS A 1080 87.57 9.35 -43.81
C LYS A 1080 88.27 8.00 -43.86
N GLU A 1081 89.40 7.93 -43.17
CA GLU A 1081 90.12 6.70 -42.93
C GLU A 1081 89.56 6.00 -41.69
N ILE A 1082 89.26 4.72 -41.82
CA ILE A 1082 88.81 3.82 -40.76
C ILE A 1082 89.80 2.66 -40.73
N ARG A 1083 90.63 2.59 -39.70
CA ARG A 1083 91.45 1.39 -39.43
C ARG A 1083 90.53 0.26 -39.05
N TYR A 1084 90.65 -0.91 -39.66
CA TYR A 1084 89.83 -2.09 -39.33
C TYR A 1084 90.69 -3.18 -38.65
N GLU A 1085 90.04 -4.09 -37.93
CA GLU A 1085 90.68 -5.30 -37.40
C GLU A 1085 90.08 -6.55 -38.09
N ILE A 1086 90.81 -7.67 -38.04
CA ILE A 1086 90.32 -8.96 -38.56
C ILE A 1086 89.02 -9.33 -37.84
N GLY A 1087 88.01 -9.70 -38.64
CA GLY A 1087 86.66 -10.01 -38.19
C GLY A 1087 85.68 -8.83 -38.21
N ASP A 1088 86.15 -7.59 -38.40
CA ASP A 1088 85.27 -6.42 -38.54
C ASP A 1088 84.33 -6.58 -39.74
N THR A 1089 83.12 -6.07 -39.63
CA THR A 1089 82.08 -6.19 -40.68
C THR A 1089 81.49 -4.84 -41.01
N ILE A 1090 81.27 -4.56 -42.29
CA ILE A 1090 80.77 -3.31 -42.84
C ILE A 1090 79.47 -3.59 -43.58
N LEU A 1091 78.51 -2.69 -43.45
CA LEU A 1091 77.23 -2.71 -44.14
C LEU A 1091 77.00 -1.36 -44.82
N LEU A 1092 76.83 -1.41 -46.14
CA LEU A 1092 76.35 -0.31 -46.99
C LEU A 1092 74.91 -0.61 -47.36
N MET A 1093 74.04 0.39 -47.38
CA MET A 1093 72.62 0.22 -47.72
C MET A 1093 72.06 1.44 -48.45
N SER A 1094 71.03 1.24 -49.26
CA SER A 1094 70.13 2.31 -49.71
C SER A 1094 69.10 2.64 -48.62
N ASP A 1095 68.50 3.82 -48.71
CA ASP A 1095 67.50 4.31 -47.76
C ASP A 1095 66.20 3.52 -47.86
N GLY A 1096 65.86 2.98 -49.04
CA GLY A 1096 64.71 2.11 -49.23
C GLY A 1096 64.64 0.95 -48.24
N PHE A 1097 65.78 0.45 -47.73
CA PHE A 1097 65.77 -0.54 -46.64
C PHE A 1097 65.25 0.01 -45.31
N ALA A 1098 65.64 1.23 -44.93
CA ALA A 1098 65.18 1.89 -43.71
C ALA A 1098 63.76 2.43 -43.85
N GLU A 1099 63.36 2.84 -45.05
CA GLU A 1099 62.06 3.41 -45.35
C GLU A 1099 60.96 2.38 -45.61
N LEU A 1100 61.33 1.09 -45.70
CA LEU A 1100 60.40 -0.04 -45.82
C LEU A 1100 59.21 0.06 -44.87
N LYS A 1101 58.00 0.04 -45.41
CA LYS A 1101 56.78 0.15 -44.62
C LYS A 1101 56.11 -1.19 -44.36
N ASN A 1102 55.53 -1.34 -43.18
CA ASN A 1102 54.62 -2.46 -42.86
C ASN A 1102 53.16 -2.09 -43.18
N LYS A 1103 52.22 -3.00 -42.92
CA LYS A 1103 50.76 -2.78 -43.11
C LYS A 1103 50.19 -1.59 -42.35
N ASN A 1104 50.85 -1.14 -41.29
CA ASN A 1104 50.45 0.02 -40.50
C ASN A 1104 51.12 1.31 -40.97
N ASN A 1105 51.80 1.29 -42.13
CA ASN A 1105 52.56 2.41 -42.69
C ASN A 1105 53.76 2.84 -41.81
N GLU A 1106 54.26 1.96 -40.93
CA GLU A 1106 55.43 2.22 -40.09
C GLU A 1106 56.73 1.85 -40.83
N GLN A 1107 57.72 2.75 -40.81
CA GLN A 1107 59.03 2.51 -41.41
C GLN A 1107 59.88 1.52 -40.60
N TYR A 1108 60.68 0.71 -41.29
CA TYR A 1108 61.58 -0.29 -40.70
C TYR A 1108 62.60 0.37 -39.75
N GLY A 1109 63.15 1.50 -40.20
CA GLY A 1109 63.93 2.45 -39.41
C GLY A 1109 65.38 2.05 -39.12
N TYR A 1110 66.27 3.04 -39.15
CA TYR A 1110 67.71 2.86 -38.91
C TYR A 1110 68.03 2.20 -37.56
N LYS A 1111 67.30 2.53 -36.49
CA LYS A 1111 67.52 1.96 -35.14
C LYS A 1111 67.40 0.44 -35.14
N ARG A 1112 66.42 -0.10 -35.87
CA ARG A 1112 66.22 -1.54 -36.00
C ARG A 1112 67.35 -2.17 -36.81
N ILE A 1113 67.70 -1.57 -37.94
CA ILE A 1113 68.79 -2.06 -38.80
C ILE A 1113 70.10 -2.17 -38.02
N ILE A 1114 70.46 -1.14 -37.25
CA ILE A 1114 71.69 -1.15 -36.43
C ILE A 1114 71.66 -2.26 -35.38
N SER A 1115 70.52 -2.45 -34.70
CA SER A 1115 70.34 -3.50 -33.69
C SER A 1115 70.46 -4.91 -34.29
N GLU A 1116 69.78 -5.13 -35.41
CA GLU A 1116 69.80 -6.40 -36.13
C GLU A 1116 71.17 -6.69 -36.71
N PHE A 1117 71.78 -5.72 -37.39
CA PHE A 1117 73.14 -5.83 -37.92
C PHE A 1117 74.12 -6.22 -36.82
N LYS A 1118 74.07 -5.55 -35.65
CA LYS A 1118 74.91 -5.91 -34.49
C LYS A 1118 74.69 -7.36 -34.04
N SER A 1119 73.46 -7.87 -34.07
CA SER A 1119 73.15 -9.23 -33.63
C SER A 1119 73.69 -10.33 -34.56
N VAL A 1120 73.90 -10.00 -35.84
CA VAL A 1120 74.37 -10.97 -36.84
C VAL A 1120 75.76 -10.67 -37.42
N ALA A 1121 76.39 -9.54 -37.09
CA ALA A 1121 77.66 -9.10 -37.67
C ALA A 1121 78.83 -10.11 -37.54
N GLN A 1122 78.75 -11.05 -36.59
CA GLN A 1122 79.76 -12.11 -36.47
C GLN A 1122 79.57 -13.28 -37.46
N LYS A 1123 78.44 -13.39 -38.15
CA LYS A 1123 78.19 -14.41 -39.18
C LYS A 1123 78.94 -14.13 -40.49
N SER A 1124 78.89 -15.03 -41.47
CA SER A 1124 79.42 -14.76 -42.83
C SER A 1124 78.63 -13.67 -43.54
N SER A 1125 79.22 -13.01 -44.55
CA SER A 1125 78.54 -11.91 -45.27
C SER A 1125 77.21 -12.35 -45.89
N ASN A 1126 77.14 -13.57 -46.45
CA ASN A 1126 75.93 -14.15 -47.01
C ASN A 1126 74.85 -14.42 -45.96
N GLU A 1127 75.22 -14.94 -44.79
CA GLU A 1127 74.26 -15.17 -43.70
C GLU A 1127 73.69 -13.86 -43.15
N ILE A 1128 74.50 -12.79 -43.13
CA ILE A 1128 74.04 -11.46 -42.74
C ILE A 1128 73.04 -10.94 -43.76
N VAL A 1129 73.37 -11.01 -45.06
CA VAL A 1129 72.47 -10.58 -46.14
C VAL A 1129 71.14 -11.34 -46.09
N GLU A 1130 71.18 -12.66 -45.97
CA GLU A 1130 69.98 -13.49 -45.93
C GLU A 1130 69.15 -13.23 -44.67
N TYR A 1131 69.78 -12.95 -43.53
CA TYR A 1131 69.07 -12.53 -42.33
C TYR A 1131 68.33 -11.20 -42.52
N LEU A 1132 69.02 -10.17 -43.02
CA LEU A 1132 68.42 -8.85 -43.24
C LEU A 1132 67.29 -8.90 -44.28
N LYS A 1133 67.49 -9.64 -45.37
CA LYS A 1133 66.46 -9.89 -46.41
C LYS A 1133 65.22 -10.56 -45.83
N ASN A 1134 65.38 -11.60 -45.02
CA ASN A 1134 64.25 -12.29 -44.40
C ASN A 1134 63.55 -11.41 -43.35
N SER A 1135 64.30 -10.59 -42.62
CA SER A 1135 63.73 -9.63 -41.68
C SER A 1135 62.90 -8.55 -42.40
N ALA A 1136 63.42 -8.01 -43.52
CA ALA A 1136 62.71 -7.10 -44.41
C ALA A 1136 61.41 -7.72 -44.97
N SER A 1137 61.48 -8.95 -45.50
CA SER A 1137 60.32 -9.66 -46.05
C SER A 1137 59.23 -9.89 -44.99
N LYS A 1138 59.63 -10.29 -43.77
CA LYS A 1138 58.70 -10.45 -42.64
C LYS A 1138 58.04 -9.11 -42.24
N TRP A 1139 58.78 -8.01 -42.29
CA TRP A 1139 58.25 -6.69 -41.97
C TRP A 1139 57.21 -6.22 -42.99
N MET A 1140 57.47 -6.41 -44.28
CA MET A 1140 56.57 -6.02 -45.35
C MET A 1140 55.28 -6.86 -45.39
N ASN A 1141 55.33 -8.14 -44.99
CA ASN A 1141 54.16 -9.03 -44.89
C ASN A 1141 53.28 -9.04 -46.15
N GLY A 1142 53.92 -9.16 -47.32
CA GLY A 1142 53.27 -9.21 -48.63
C GLY A 1142 53.06 -7.85 -49.32
N ILE A 1143 53.50 -6.74 -48.71
CA ILE A 1143 53.55 -5.42 -49.35
C ILE A 1143 54.80 -5.33 -50.24
N GLU A 1144 54.64 -4.81 -51.45
CA GLU A 1144 55.78 -4.47 -52.31
C GLU A 1144 56.42 -3.16 -51.83
N PRO A 1145 57.76 -3.04 -51.89
CA PRO A 1145 58.43 -1.86 -51.39
C PRO A 1145 58.14 -0.64 -52.27
N ASP A 1146 58.05 0.54 -51.64
CA ASP A 1146 57.84 1.83 -52.32
C ASP A 1146 59.10 2.31 -53.06
N ASP A 1147 60.28 1.85 -52.62
CA ASP A 1147 61.58 2.20 -53.18
C ASP A 1147 62.52 0.98 -53.24
N ASP A 1148 63.59 1.09 -54.02
CA ASP A 1148 64.56 0.01 -54.18
C ASP A 1148 65.29 -0.31 -52.87
N ILE A 1149 65.55 -1.60 -52.66
CA ILE A 1149 66.22 -2.08 -51.45
C ILE A 1149 67.54 -2.71 -51.84
N SER A 1150 68.64 -2.06 -51.45
CA SER A 1150 69.99 -2.57 -51.67
C SER A 1150 70.80 -2.58 -50.39
N PHE A 1151 71.59 -3.63 -50.20
CA PHE A 1151 72.66 -3.60 -49.21
C PHE A 1151 73.83 -4.51 -49.58
N VAL A 1152 75.04 -4.04 -49.27
CA VAL A 1152 76.32 -4.72 -49.48
C VAL A 1152 76.98 -4.95 -48.11
N VAL A 1153 77.31 -6.20 -47.82
CA VAL A 1153 78.02 -6.61 -46.60
C VAL A 1153 79.44 -7.01 -46.95
N ILE A 1154 80.41 -6.41 -46.25
CA ILE A 1154 81.84 -6.71 -46.40
C ILE A 1154 82.41 -7.11 -45.05
N LYS A 1155 83.01 -8.28 -44.94
CA LYS A 1155 83.66 -8.75 -43.72
C LYS A 1155 85.15 -8.97 -43.92
N ILE A 1156 85.94 -8.45 -42.99
CA ILE A 1156 87.39 -8.62 -43.00
C ILE A 1156 87.74 -10.02 -42.48
N LYS A 1157 88.42 -10.82 -43.30
CA LYS A 1157 88.91 -12.17 -42.99
C LYS A 1157 90.43 -12.15 -42.76
N GLN A 1158 90.93 -13.20 -42.10
CA GLN A 1158 92.35 -13.38 -41.81
C GLN A 1158 93.14 -13.73 -43.07
#